data_AF-S4YLN2-F1
#
_entry.id   AF-S4YLN2-F1
#
_cell.length_a   1.000
_cell.length_b   1.000
_cell.length_c   1.000
_cell.angle_alpha   90.00
_cell.angle_beta   90.00
_cell.angle_gamma   90.00
#
_symmetry.space_group_name_H-M   'P 1'
#
loop_
_entity.id
_entity.type
_entity.pdbx_description
1 polymer ?
#
loop_
_entity_poly.entity_id
_entity_poly.type
_entity_poly.pdbx_seq_one_letter_code
_entity_poly.pdbx_strand_id
1 'polypeptide(L)'
;MSGWRKIYYKLLNLPLKLLVRSKVIPSDPVTELGLDPSRPILYVLPYNSKADLLTLRTQCLAQDLPDPLNPLEIDGTVLPSHVFIHDGPRVFRYYTPKEESVKLFHDYLDLHRSNPDLDIQMLPVSVMFGRSPGREGHGTPHLRLLNGVQKFFAVLWLGRDSFVRFSNTVSLRRMATEHGTDKTIAQKLARVARMHFSRQRLAAVGPSLPARQDLFNKLLASKAIEKAVEDEARSKKISHEKAQQNAIALMEEIAADFSYETVRLSDRVLSWTWNRLYQGINVTNAERVRQLAQDGHEIVYVPCHRSHMDYLLLSYVLYHQGLVPPHIAAGINLNFWPAGPIFRRLGAFFIRRTFKGNKLYSTVFREYLGELFTRGYSVEYFVEGGRSRTGRLLEPKTGTLSMTIQAMLRGGTRPITLVPIYIGYEHVMEVGTYAKELRGATKEKESLLQMLRGLRKLRNLGQGYVNFGDPLPLTAYLNQNVPQWRESIDPIEAQRPSWLTPTVNDLAAKIMVRINNAAAANAMNLCSTALLASRQRSLTREQLLEQLECYLQLMRNVPYAGDVTVPTQTPDELLDHALNMNKFEVEKDNIGDIIILPREQAVLMTYYRNNIHHLLVLPSLIATIVMHHRRVSRAELLRQIGLIYPMLKAELFLHNDKEQLPEVLRPLIEEMIRQQLICDKGEDLVLNPARIRPLQLLAAGVRETLQRYAITMSILSANPSINRGALEKESRIMAQRLSVLHGINAPEFFDKAVFSTLVATLREEGYINDVGDAVREHTLEVYSMLSDLITPEIKLTIESVSMPAETSVQPETAATEEKAE
;
A
#
# COMPACT_ATOMS: atom_id res chain seq x y z
N MET A 1 -49.36 4.78 -13.67
CA MET A 1 -48.67 6.09 -13.80
C MET A 1 -49.30 6.93 -14.91
N SER A 2 -49.69 8.19 -14.65
CA SER A 2 -50.26 9.13 -15.63
C SER A 2 -49.31 9.38 -16.83
N GLY A 3 -49.86 9.48 -18.05
CA GLY A 3 -49.11 9.66 -19.31
C GLY A 3 -48.18 10.88 -19.33
N TRP A 4 -48.57 11.96 -18.65
CA TRP A 4 -47.77 13.19 -18.51
C TRP A 4 -46.44 12.97 -17.77
N ARG A 5 -46.43 12.10 -16.76
CA ARG A 5 -45.19 11.75 -16.02
C ARG A 5 -44.20 11.02 -16.93
N LYS A 6 -44.68 10.12 -17.78
CA LYS A 6 -43.84 9.38 -18.74
C LYS A 6 -43.19 10.33 -19.76
N ILE A 7 -43.94 11.32 -20.26
CA ILE A 7 -43.44 12.32 -21.21
C ILE A 7 -42.39 13.21 -20.54
N TYR A 8 -42.67 13.72 -19.33
CA TYR A 8 -41.73 14.51 -18.55
C TYR A 8 -40.39 13.79 -18.31
N TYR A 9 -40.43 12.52 -17.88
CA TYR A 9 -39.20 11.74 -17.68
C TYR A 9 -38.44 11.49 -18.98
N LYS A 10 -39.13 11.22 -20.10
CA LYS A 10 -38.48 11.06 -21.41
C LYS A 10 -37.76 12.34 -21.85
N LEU A 11 -38.40 13.50 -21.67
CA LEU A 11 -37.80 14.81 -22.00
C LEU A 11 -36.58 15.12 -21.11
N LEU A 12 -36.65 14.85 -19.80
CA LEU A 12 -35.52 15.07 -18.89
C LEU A 12 -34.36 14.09 -19.15
N ASN A 13 -34.66 12.87 -19.59
CA ASN A 13 -33.66 11.83 -19.83
C ASN A 13 -32.78 12.12 -21.06
N LEU A 14 -33.32 12.82 -22.07
CA LEU A 14 -32.60 13.12 -23.31
C LEU A 14 -31.30 13.93 -23.07
N PRO A 15 -31.32 15.09 -22.38
CA PRO A 15 -30.09 15.81 -22.07
C PRO A 15 -29.21 15.07 -21.06
N LEU A 16 -29.80 14.30 -20.13
CA LEU A 16 -29.03 13.52 -19.15
C LEU A 16 -28.20 12.43 -19.82
N LYS A 17 -28.76 11.69 -20.79
CA LYS A 17 -28.01 10.68 -21.55
C LYS A 17 -26.80 11.26 -22.30
N LEU A 18 -26.88 12.51 -22.75
CA LEU A 18 -25.80 13.19 -23.47
C LEU A 18 -24.73 13.75 -22.52
N LEU A 19 -25.18 14.36 -21.42
CA LEU A 19 -24.33 15.17 -20.52
C LEU A 19 -23.78 14.38 -19.34
N VAL A 20 -24.47 13.33 -18.90
CA VAL A 20 -24.13 12.56 -17.71
C VAL A 20 -23.46 11.25 -18.10
N ARG A 21 -22.20 11.10 -17.67
CA ARG A 21 -21.47 9.83 -17.69
C ARG A 21 -21.06 9.53 -16.26
N SER A 22 -21.95 8.84 -15.55
CA SER A 22 -21.75 8.55 -14.13
C SER A 22 -20.91 7.30 -13.95
N LYS A 23 -19.88 7.37 -13.10
CA LYS A 23 -19.13 6.20 -12.64
C LYS A 23 -19.95 5.47 -11.55
N VAL A 24 -19.88 4.14 -11.49
CA VAL A 24 -20.54 3.35 -10.43
C VAL A 24 -19.52 3.03 -9.33
N ILE A 25 -19.94 3.15 -8.07
CA ILE A 25 -19.11 2.86 -6.90
C ILE A 25 -19.91 1.98 -5.94
N PRO A 26 -19.44 0.77 -5.59
CA PRO A 26 -18.30 0.08 -6.22
C PRO A 26 -18.55 -0.24 -7.71
N SER A 27 -17.51 -0.68 -8.43
CA SER A 27 -17.63 -1.00 -9.86
C SER A 27 -18.56 -2.18 -10.15
N ASP A 28 -18.64 -3.13 -9.23
CA ASP A 28 -19.60 -4.25 -9.23
C ASP A 28 -20.39 -4.24 -7.91
N PRO A 29 -21.50 -3.48 -7.84
CA PRO A 29 -22.31 -3.39 -6.64
C PRO A 29 -23.06 -4.68 -6.30
N VAL A 30 -23.29 -5.57 -7.26
CA VAL A 30 -24.04 -6.82 -7.01
C VAL A 30 -23.19 -7.77 -6.19
N THR A 31 -21.98 -8.05 -6.68
CA THR A 31 -21.05 -8.96 -6.00
C THR A 31 -20.52 -8.36 -4.70
N GLU A 32 -20.08 -7.10 -4.72
CA GLU A 32 -19.37 -6.51 -3.58
C GLU A 32 -20.31 -6.19 -2.40
N LEU A 33 -21.58 -5.90 -2.65
CA LEU A 33 -22.56 -5.62 -1.60
C LEU A 33 -23.48 -6.82 -1.29
N GLY A 34 -23.27 -7.95 -1.95
CA GLY A 34 -24.10 -9.15 -1.81
C GLY A 34 -25.57 -8.91 -2.14
N LEU A 35 -25.85 -8.13 -3.19
CA LEU A 35 -27.23 -7.84 -3.59
C LEU A 35 -27.86 -9.08 -4.22
N ASP A 36 -29.09 -9.39 -3.82
CA ASP A 36 -29.90 -10.44 -4.44
C ASP A 36 -30.98 -9.80 -5.34
N PRO A 37 -30.82 -9.76 -6.67
CA PRO A 37 -31.80 -9.13 -7.56
C PRO A 37 -33.17 -9.83 -7.57
N SER A 38 -33.26 -11.05 -7.05
CA SER A 38 -34.53 -11.80 -6.97
C SER A 38 -35.43 -11.31 -5.83
N ARG A 39 -34.86 -10.64 -4.80
CA ARG A 39 -35.61 -10.07 -3.68
C ARG A 39 -36.03 -8.63 -3.98
N PRO A 40 -37.14 -8.14 -3.40
CA PRO A 40 -37.55 -6.74 -3.55
C PRO A 40 -36.49 -5.75 -3.03
N ILE A 41 -36.17 -4.73 -3.85
CA ILE A 41 -35.19 -3.69 -3.51
C ILE A 41 -35.88 -2.33 -3.35
N LEU A 42 -35.69 -1.69 -2.19
CA LEU A 42 -36.10 -0.32 -1.92
C LEU A 42 -34.89 0.62 -2.03
N TYR A 43 -34.84 1.44 -3.08
CA TYR A 43 -33.80 2.43 -3.28
C TYR A 43 -34.00 3.66 -2.39
N VAL A 44 -33.07 3.94 -1.48
CA VAL A 44 -33.13 5.11 -0.61
C VAL A 44 -32.21 6.19 -1.14
N LEU A 45 -32.74 7.38 -1.40
CA LEU A 45 -31.97 8.52 -1.92
C LEU A 45 -31.97 9.70 -0.92
N PRO A 46 -30.89 10.49 -0.86
CA PRO A 46 -30.79 11.61 0.07
C PRO A 46 -31.78 12.73 -0.25
N TYR A 47 -32.00 13.05 -1.54
CA TYR A 47 -32.84 14.17 -1.97
C TYR A 47 -33.79 13.80 -3.10
N ASN A 48 -34.97 14.42 -3.11
CA ASN A 48 -35.96 14.36 -4.18
C ASN A 48 -35.47 15.08 -5.45
N SER A 49 -34.54 14.46 -6.16
CA SER A 49 -33.99 14.92 -7.43
C SER A 49 -34.38 13.95 -8.54
N LYS A 50 -35.15 14.43 -9.52
CA LYS A 50 -35.53 13.60 -10.68
C LYS A 50 -34.34 13.29 -11.58
N ALA A 51 -33.36 14.21 -11.65
CA ALA A 51 -32.09 13.93 -12.32
C ALA A 51 -31.36 12.77 -11.64
N ASP A 52 -31.30 12.77 -10.31
CA ASP A 52 -30.59 11.74 -9.53
C ASP A 52 -31.28 10.39 -9.72
N LEU A 53 -32.61 10.35 -9.65
CA LEU A 53 -33.39 9.14 -9.87
C LEU A 53 -33.22 8.57 -11.30
N LEU A 54 -33.16 9.41 -12.33
CA LEU A 54 -32.92 8.95 -13.70
C LEU A 54 -31.47 8.51 -13.94
N THR A 55 -30.51 9.17 -13.30
CA THR A 55 -29.10 8.73 -13.31
C THR A 55 -28.96 7.39 -12.60
N LEU A 56 -29.60 7.21 -11.44
CA LEU A 56 -29.68 5.93 -10.74
C LEU A 56 -30.29 4.85 -11.63
N ARG A 57 -31.45 5.09 -12.23
CA ARG A 57 -32.11 4.16 -13.15
C ARG A 57 -31.17 3.69 -14.25
N THR A 58 -30.42 4.61 -14.86
CA THR A 58 -29.47 4.29 -15.92
C THR A 58 -28.41 3.31 -15.44
N GLN A 59 -27.92 3.46 -14.21
CA GLN A 59 -26.93 2.55 -13.62
C GLN A 59 -27.55 1.24 -13.15
N CYS A 60 -28.77 1.24 -12.58
CA CYS A 60 -29.46 0.00 -12.23
C CYS A 60 -29.63 -0.90 -13.45
N LEU A 61 -30.13 -0.35 -14.56
CA LEU A 61 -30.34 -1.11 -15.80
C LEU A 61 -29.02 -1.58 -16.43
N ALA A 62 -27.90 -0.89 -16.19
CA ALA A 62 -26.59 -1.30 -16.69
C ALA A 62 -25.92 -2.39 -15.83
N GLN A 63 -26.43 -2.62 -14.63
CA GLN A 63 -25.95 -3.59 -13.64
C GLN A 63 -26.98 -4.71 -13.40
N ASP A 64 -27.95 -4.86 -14.32
CA ASP A 64 -29.06 -5.81 -14.23
C ASP A 64 -29.88 -5.75 -12.92
N LEU A 65 -29.92 -4.57 -12.29
CA LEU A 65 -30.74 -4.29 -11.11
C LEU A 65 -32.16 -3.82 -11.52
N PRO A 66 -33.18 -4.08 -10.66
CA PRO A 66 -34.55 -3.63 -10.89
C PRO A 66 -34.68 -2.13 -11.19
N ASP A 67 -35.61 -1.76 -12.09
CA ASP A 67 -35.85 -0.36 -12.45
C ASP A 67 -36.48 0.41 -11.26
N PRO A 68 -35.81 1.45 -10.71
CA PRO A 68 -36.33 2.22 -9.56
C PRO A 68 -37.59 3.05 -9.88
N LEU A 69 -38.03 3.10 -11.14
CA LEU A 69 -39.30 3.71 -11.54
C LEU A 69 -40.46 2.72 -11.61
N ASN A 70 -40.18 1.41 -11.63
CA ASN A 70 -41.21 0.39 -11.56
C ASN A 70 -41.59 0.19 -10.08
N PRO A 71 -42.88 0.30 -9.72
CA PRO A 71 -43.29 0.05 -8.34
C PRO A 71 -43.10 -1.43 -7.96
N LEU A 72 -42.95 -1.69 -6.67
CA LEU A 72 -42.97 -3.04 -6.12
C LEU A 72 -44.41 -3.45 -5.85
N GLU A 73 -44.79 -4.63 -6.29
CA GLU A 73 -46.06 -5.27 -5.96
C GLU A 73 -45.76 -6.43 -5.02
N ILE A 74 -46.24 -6.34 -3.78
CA ILE A 74 -46.03 -7.33 -2.73
C ILE A 74 -47.40 -7.62 -2.13
N ASP A 75 -47.90 -8.84 -2.32
CA ASP A 75 -49.17 -9.30 -1.75
C ASP A 75 -50.36 -8.35 -2.04
N GLY A 76 -50.53 -7.98 -3.32
CA GLY A 76 -51.55 -7.04 -3.79
C GLY A 76 -51.33 -5.57 -3.40
N THR A 77 -50.30 -5.27 -2.60
CA THR A 77 -49.94 -3.90 -2.21
C THR A 77 -48.88 -3.34 -3.15
N VAL A 78 -49.19 -2.21 -3.80
CA VAL A 78 -48.29 -1.55 -4.76
C VAL A 78 -47.61 -0.35 -4.09
N LEU A 79 -46.30 -0.45 -3.86
CA LEU A 79 -45.48 0.59 -3.23
C LEU A 79 -44.39 1.12 -4.18
N PRO A 80 -43.96 2.39 -4.05
CA PRO A 80 -42.81 2.90 -4.80
C PRO A 80 -41.51 2.19 -4.43
N SER A 81 -40.75 1.71 -5.42
CA SER A 81 -39.42 1.10 -5.23
C SER A 81 -38.32 2.09 -4.81
N HIS A 82 -38.65 3.37 -4.61
CA HIS A 82 -37.70 4.37 -4.12
C HIS A 82 -38.32 5.29 -3.07
N VAL A 83 -37.47 5.81 -2.18
CA VAL A 83 -37.83 6.78 -1.13
C VAL A 83 -36.77 7.88 -1.03
N PHE A 84 -37.21 9.11 -0.76
CA PHE A 84 -36.32 10.25 -0.55
C PHE A 84 -36.29 10.63 0.93
N ILE A 85 -35.09 10.78 1.50
CA ILE A 85 -34.93 11.20 2.91
C ILE A 85 -35.22 12.70 3.09
N HIS A 86 -34.91 13.51 2.09
CA HIS A 86 -35.20 14.95 2.06
C HIS A 86 -35.83 15.40 0.74
N ASP A 87 -36.61 16.47 0.79
CA ASP A 87 -37.24 17.07 -0.39
C ASP A 87 -36.33 18.01 -1.21
N GLY A 88 -35.06 18.17 -0.83
CA GLY A 88 -34.16 19.15 -1.46
C GLY A 88 -34.46 20.61 -1.03
N PRO A 89 -33.67 21.60 -1.48
CA PRO A 89 -33.99 23.00 -1.23
C PRO A 89 -35.12 23.42 -2.17
N ARG A 90 -36.23 23.89 -1.62
CA ARG A 90 -37.31 24.51 -2.40
C ARG A 90 -37.05 26.02 -2.50
N VAL A 91 -37.47 26.63 -3.60
CA VAL A 91 -37.37 28.09 -3.82
C VAL A 91 -38.15 28.87 -2.75
N PHE A 92 -39.16 28.24 -2.12
CA PHE A 92 -39.96 28.80 -1.03
C PHE A 92 -39.75 28.00 0.28
N ARG A 93 -39.44 28.70 1.38
CA ARG A 93 -38.87 28.16 2.64
C ARG A 93 -39.88 27.70 3.73
N TYR A 94 -41.19 27.73 3.47
CA TYR A 94 -42.23 27.65 4.53
C TYR A 94 -42.78 26.23 4.86
N TYR A 95 -42.06 25.13 4.59
CA TYR A 95 -42.61 23.78 4.81
C TYR A 95 -41.71 22.84 5.63
N THR A 96 -42.30 22.30 6.70
CA THR A 96 -41.85 21.31 7.68
C THR A 96 -41.44 19.95 7.07
N PRO A 97 -40.73 19.07 7.81
CA PRO A 97 -40.40 17.73 7.34
C PRO A 97 -41.68 16.94 7.05
N LYS A 98 -41.80 16.35 5.86
CA LYS A 98 -42.97 15.59 5.44
C LYS A 98 -42.97 14.19 6.08
N GLU A 99 -44.13 13.78 6.55
CA GLU A 99 -44.42 12.40 6.99
C GLU A 99 -44.31 11.35 5.87
N GLU A 100 -44.18 11.73 4.59
CA GLU A 100 -44.24 10.80 3.44
C GLU A 100 -43.12 9.74 3.43
N SER A 101 -41.88 10.05 3.81
CA SER A 101 -40.80 9.05 3.83
C SER A 101 -40.90 8.11 5.04
N VAL A 102 -41.27 8.66 6.20
CA VAL A 102 -41.55 7.88 7.41
C VAL A 102 -42.77 6.97 7.18
N LYS A 103 -43.81 7.49 6.53
CA LYS A 103 -44.98 6.71 6.14
C LYS A 103 -44.58 5.58 5.20
N LEU A 104 -43.81 5.84 4.16
CA LEU A 104 -43.39 4.79 3.23
C LEU A 104 -42.52 3.71 3.92
N PHE A 105 -41.61 4.10 4.82
CA PHE A 105 -40.86 3.13 5.63
C PHE A 105 -41.79 2.31 6.53
N HIS A 106 -42.79 2.93 7.14
CA HIS A 106 -43.78 2.24 7.94
C HIS A 106 -44.61 1.26 7.09
N ASP A 107 -45.10 1.68 5.93
CA ASP A 107 -45.86 0.84 4.99
C ASP A 107 -45.03 -0.40 4.58
N TYR A 108 -43.74 -0.24 4.32
CA TYR A 108 -42.84 -1.38 4.04
C TYR A 108 -42.59 -2.27 5.26
N LEU A 109 -42.42 -1.71 6.45
CA LEU A 109 -42.25 -2.49 7.69
C LEU A 109 -43.51 -3.29 8.03
N ASP A 110 -44.70 -2.71 7.82
CA ASP A 110 -45.98 -3.37 8.06
C ASP A 110 -46.19 -4.60 7.17
N LEU A 111 -45.70 -4.59 5.92
CA LEU A 111 -45.76 -5.77 5.04
C LEU A 111 -45.04 -7.01 5.61
N HIS A 112 -44.06 -6.80 6.48
CA HIS A 112 -43.33 -7.90 7.12
C HIS A 112 -44.14 -8.59 8.22
N ARG A 113 -45.25 -7.98 8.71
CA ARG A 113 -46.16 -8.61 9.68
C ARG A 113 -46.97 -9.74 9.06
N SER A 114 -47.46 -9.55 7.83
CA SER A 114 -48.33 -10.51 7.13
C SER A 114 -47.57 -11.50 6.26
N ASN A 115 -46.29 -11.25 5.96
CA ASN A 115 -45.49 -12.07 5.05
C ASN A 115 -44.21 -12.53 5.73
N PRO A 116 -44.12 -13.70 6.39
CA PRO A 116 -42.92 -14.12 7.15
C PRO A 116 -41.64 -14.26 6.32
N ASP A 117 -41.75 -14.72 5.08
CA ASP A 117 -40.59 -14.99 4.20
C ASP A 117 -40.09 -13.76 3.43
N LEU A 118 -40.81 -12.63 3.54
CA LEU A 118 -40.44 -11.39 2.85
C LEU A 118 -39.17 -10.78 3.48
N ASP A 119 -38.16 -10.48 2.67
CA ASP A 119 -37.00 -9.72 3.09
C ASP A 119 -36.68 -8.64 2.05
N ILE A 120 -37.10 -7.41 2.36
CA ILE A 120 -36.86 -6.27 1.48
C ILE A 120 -35.46 -5.71 1.74
N GLN A 121 -34.67 -5.60 0.67
CA GLN A 121 -33.35 -5.01 0.69
C GLN A 121 -33.45 -3.49 0.58
N MET A 122 -33.28 -2.78 1.69
CA MET A 122 -33.16 -1.32 1.68
C MET A 122 -31.75 -0.95 1.22
N LEU A 123 -31.64 -0.35 0.03
CA LEU A 123 -30.38 -0.03 -0.64
C LEU A 123 -30.14 1.50 -0.66
N PRO A 124 -29.27 2.05 0.19
CA PRO A 124 -28.92 3.46 0.16
C PRO A 124 -28.08 3.80 -1.06
N VAL A 125 -28.53 4.79 -1.84
CA VAL A 125 -27.85 5.24 -3.06
C VAL A 125 -27.69 6.75 -3.08
N SER A 126 -26.46 7.19 -3.32
CA SER A 126 -26.12 8.61 -3.46
C SER A 126 -25.67 8.91 -4.88
N VAL A 127 -26.28 9.93 -5.48
CA VAL A 127 -25.89 10.44 -6.80
C VAL A 127 -25.26 11.81 -6.62
N MET A 128 -24.00 11.94 -7.04
CA MET A 128 -23.23 13.16 -6.84
C MET A 128 -22.76 13.73 -8.18
N PHE A 129 -22.99 15.03 -8.37
CA PHE A 129 -22.51 15.81 -9.52
C PHE A 129 -21.45 16.78 -9.02
N GLY A 130 -20.19 16.43 -9.26
CA GLY A 130 -19.01 17.06 -8.69
C GLY A 130 -18.83 16.83 -7.18
N ARG A 131 -17.63 17.19 -6.70
CA ARG A 131 -17.14 16.92 -5.33
C ARG A 131 -16.46 18.12 -4.67
N SER A 132 -16.91 19.34 -4.99
CA SER A 132 -16.33 20.55 -4.41
C SER A 132 -16.64 20.68 -2.91
N PRO A 133 -15.61 20.82 -2.04
CA PRO A 133 -15.76 20.98 -0.57
C PRO A 133 -16.33 22.31 -0.10
N GLY A 134 -16.43 23.30 -0.98
CA GLY A 134 -16.77 24.66 -0.56
C GLY A 134 -15.60 25.34 0.17
N ARG A 135 -15.83 26.57 0.62
CA ARG A 135 -14.87 27.40 1.37
C ARG A 135 -15.49 27.83 2.69
N GLU A 136 -14.67 27.91 3.74
CA GLU A 136 -15.10 28.43 5.04
C GLU A 136 -15.62 29.88 4.93
N GLY A 137 -16.59 30.26 5.76
CA GLY A 137 -17.25 31.57 5.70
C GLY A 137 -18.36 31.70 4.64
N HIS A 138 -18.39 30.86 3.62
CA HIS A 138 -19.50 30.76 2.67
C HIS A 138 -20.43 29.62 3.11
N GLY A 139 -21.51 29.98 3.83
CA GLY A 139 -22.49 29.05 4.44
C GLY A 139 -23.03 27.98 3.49
N THR A 140 -22.28 26.90 3.35
CA THR A 140 -22.66 25.72 2.56
C THR A 140 -23.06 24.63 3.55
N PRO A 141 -24.33 24.23 3.59
CA PRO A 141 -24.77 23.19 4.51
C PRO A 141 -24.02 21.87 4.26
N HIS A 142 -23.81 21.08 5.32
CA HIS A 142 -23.17 19.74 5.27
C HIS A 142 -23.73 18.84 4.15
N LEU A 143 -24.99 19.09 3.77
CA LEU A 143 -25.70 18.55 2.64
C LEU A 143 -25.89 19.69 1.61
N ARG A 144 -25.05 19.79 0.56
CA ARG A 144 -25.20 20.82 -0.50
C ARG A 144 -26.44 20.52 -1.33
N LEU A 145 -27.53 21.09 -0.85
CA LEU A 145 -28.83 21.14 -1.48
C LEU A 145 -28.71 22.03 -2.73
N LEU A 146 -28.77 21.44 -3.94
CA LEU A 146 -28.86 22.18 -5.20
C LEU A 146 -30.33 22.33 -5.60
N ASN A 147 -30.78 23.55 -5.87
CA ASN A 147 -32.11 23.77 -6.45
C ASN A 147 -32.14 23.34 -7.93
N GLY A 148 -33.32 23.29 -8.56
CA GLY A 148 -33.47 22.78 -9.94
C GLY A 148 -32.57 23.46 -10.99
N VAL A 149 -32.37 24.78 -10.87
CA VAL A 149 -31.51 25.57 -11.78
C VAL A 149 -30.04 25.28 -11.51
N GLN A 150 -29.62 25.29 -10.24
CA GLN A 150 -28.26 24.94 -9.85
C GLN A 150 -27.92 23.50 -10.25
N LYS A 151 -28.90 22.58 -10.18
CA LYS A 151 -28.76 21.19 -10.61
C LYS A 151 -28.62 21.10 -12.12
N PHE A 152 -29.37 21.87 -12.89
CA PHE A 152 -29.21 21.97 -14.34
C PHE A 152 -27.78 22.40 -14.73
N PHE A 153 -27.27 23.46 -14.11
CA PHE A 153 -25.88 23.90 -14.32
C PHE A 153 -24.85 22.88 -13.85
N ALA A 154 -25.08 22.23 -12.71
CA ALA A 154 -24.22 21.15 -12.24
C ALA A 154 -24.20 19.97 -13.21
N VAL A 155 -25.34 19.55 -13.77
CA VAL A 155 -25.40 18.52 -14.81
C VAL A 155 -24.64 18.95 -16.06
N LEU A 156 -24.78 20.22 -16.48
CA LEU A 156 -24.11 20.74 -17.67
C LEU A 156 -22.58 20.78 -17.52
N TRP A 157 -22.06 21.25 -16.38
CA TRP A 157 -20.62 21.44 -16.14
C TRP A 157 -19.92 20.25 -15.47
N LEU A 158 -20.65 19.47 -14.67
CA LEU A 158 -20.15 18.39 -13.82
C LEU A 158 -20.81 17.04 -14.13
N GLY A 159 -21.68 16.93 -15.15
CA GLY A 159 -22.33 15.66 -15.51
C GLY A 159 -21.34 14.54 -15.87
N ARG A 160 -20.19 14.89 -16.45
CA ARG A 160 -19.09 13.97 -16.75
C ARG A 160 -18.15 13.69 -15.57
N ASP A 161 -18.29 14.46 -14.48
CA ASP A 161 -17.65 14.25 -13.18
C ASP A 161 -18.75 13.91 -12.16
N SER A 162 -19.51 12.85 -12.46
CA SER A 162 -20.58 12.34 -11.60
C SER A 162 -20.36 10.88 -11.27
N PHE A 163 -20.92 10.45 -10.15
CA PHE A 163 -20.94 9.04 -9.77
C PHE A 163 -22.21 8.68 -9.02
N VAL A 164 -22.57 7.40 -9.12
CA VAL A 164 -23.63 6.75 -8.35
C VAL A 164 -22.95 5.80 -7.37
N ARG A 165 -23.10 6.07 -6.08
CA ARG A 165 -22.55 5.23 -5.01
C ARG A 165 -23.66 4.40 -4.37
N PHE A 166 -23.58 3.09 -4.57
CA PHE A 166 -24.34 2.09 -3.83
C PHE A 166 -23.66 1.84 -2.48
N SER A 167 -24.45 1.54 -1.45
CA SER A 167 -23.97 1.27 -0.08
C SER A 167 -24.52 -0.06 0.41
N ASN A 168 -23.93 -0.62 1.47
CA ASN A 168 -24.41 -1.84 2.10
C ASN A 168 -25.92 -1.80 2.35
N THR A 169 -26.59 -2.91 2.02
CA THR A 169 -28.03 -3.05 2.20
C THR A 169 -28.37 -3.20 3.67
N VAL A 170 -29.60 -2.80 4.00
CA VAL A 170 -30.21 -3.07 5.29
C VAL A 170 -31.43 -3.95 5.06
N SER A 171 -31.45 -5.13 5.65
CA SER A 171 -32.62 -6.02 5.63
C SER A 171 -33.74 -5.39 6.47
N LEU A 172 -34.88 -5.09 5.84
CA LEU A 172 -36.05 -4.61 6.56
C LEU A 172 -36.70 -5.69 7.41
N ARG A 173 -36.57 -6.98 7.04
CA ARG A 173 -36.98 -8.12 7.88
C ARG A 173 -36.25 -8.09 9.21
N ARG A 174 -34.92 -7.97 9.17
CA ARG A 174 -34.09 -7.92 10.37
C ARG A 174 -34.49 -6.75 11.27
N MET A 175 -34.70 -5.56 10.68
CA MET A 175 -35.17 -4.38 11.42
C MET A 175 -36.55 -4.60 12.05
N ALA A 176 -37.50 -5.16 11.29
CA ALA A 176 -38.84 -5.49 11.78
C ALA A 176 -38.81 -6.49 12.95
N THR A 177 -37.91 -7.48 12.89
CA THR A 177 -37.78 -8.54 13.89
C THR A 177 -37.08 -8.06 15.16
N GLU A 178 -35.97 -7.32 15.03
CA GLU A 178 -35.16 -6.86 16.17
C GLU A 178 -35.76 -5.63 16.88
N HIS A 179 -36.53 -4.81 16.16
CA HIS A 179 -36.94 -3.49 16.66
C HIS A 179 -38.44 -3.22 16.54
N GLY A 180 -39.20 -4.09 15.87
CA GLY A 180 -40.62 -3.88 15.60
C GLY A 180 -40.88 -3.07 14.33
N THR A 181 -42.15 -2.78 14.09
CA THR A 181 -42.68 -2.23 12.81
C THR A 181 -43.46 -0.94 13.03
N ASP A 182 -43.26 -0.28 14.17
CA ASP A 182 -44.01 0.91 14.54
C ASP A 182 -43.48 2.19 13.85
N LYS A 183 -44.21 3.29 14.02
CA LYS A 183 -43.82 4.60 13.46
C LYS A 183 -42.48 5.09 14.05
N THR A 184 -42.09 4.64 15.24
CA THR A 184 -40.83 5.06 15.89
C THR A 184 -39.62 4.46 15.18
N ILE A 185 -39.68 3.18 14.79
CA ILE A 185 -38.62 2.55 13.99
C ILE A 185 -38.52 3.18 12.61
N ALA A 186 -39.64 3.50 11.96
CA ALA A 186 -39.62 4.21 10.68
C ALA A 186 -38.92 5.58 10.77
N GLN A 187 -39.13 6.33 11.86
CA GLN A 187 -38.41 7.58 12.13
C GLN A 187 -36.91 7.36 12.39
N LYS A 188 -36.56 6.30 13.12
CA LYS A 188 -35.16 5.92 13.38
C LYS A 188 -34.44 5.57 12.08
N LEU A 189 -35.06 4.80 11.19
CA LEU A 189 -34.52 4.45 9.86
C LEU A 189 -34.27 5.71 9.02
N ALA A 190 -35.24 6.63 8.96
CA ALA A 190 -35.06 7.90 8.24
C ALA A 190 -33.90 8.75 8.81
N ARG A 191 -33.74 8.78 10.14
CA ARG A 191 -32.63 9.48 10.81
C ARG A 191 -31.28 8.82 10.52
N VAL A 192 -31.20 7.49 10.59
CA VAL A 192 -29.97 6.74 10.30
C VAL A 192 -29.56 6.94 8.84
N ALA A 193 -30.50 6.83 7.90
CA ALA A 193 -30.24 7.09 6.49
C ALA A 193 -29.73 8.52 6.25
N ARG A 194 -30.27 9.52 6.94
CA ARG A 194 -29.76 10.91 6.89
C ARG A 194 -28.31 11.01 7.35
N MET A 195 -27.99 10.40 8.49
CA MET A 195 -26.62 10.41 9.03
C MET A 195 -25.64 9.69 8.09
N HIS A 196 -26.07 8.56 7.51
CA HIS A 196 -25.33 7.82 6.49
C HIS A 196 -24.96 8.71 5.30
N PHE A 197 -25.93 9.37 4.67
CA PHE A 197 -25.67 10.25 3.52
C PHE A 197 -24.81 11.48 3.86
N SER A 198 -24.94 12.01 5.08
CA SER A 198 -24.08 13.11 5.54
C SER A 198 -22.62 12.68 5.65
N ARG A 199 -22.36 11.51 6.25
CA ARG A 199 -21.01 10.95 6.39
C ARG A 199 -20.42 10.57 5.04
N GLN A 200 -21.21 9.91 4.19
CA GLN A 200 -20.80 9.53 2.84
C GLN A 200 -20.42 10.75 1.98
N ARG A 201 -21.17 11.85 2.10
CA ARG A 201 -20.83 13.11 1.42
C ARG A 201 -19.52 13.69 1.95
N LEU A 202 -19.33 13.71 3.26
CA LEU A 202 -18.08 14.20 3.86
C LEU A 202 -16.87 13.37 3.39
N ALA A 203 -16.99 12.05 3.31
CA ALA A 203 -15.94 11.17 2.81
C ALA A 203 -15.58 11.44 1.32
N ALA A 204 -16.58 11.74 0.49
CA ALA A 204 -16.38 11.98 -0.95
C ALA A 204 -15.85 13.38 -1.28
N VAL A 205 -16.16 14.35 -0.44
CA VAL A 205 -15.93 15.77 -0.71
C VAL A 205 -14.77 16.33 0.12
N GLY A 206 -14.55 15.78 1.31
CA GLY A 206 -13.66 16.32 2.34
C GLY A 206 -14.30 17.46 3.14
N PRO A 207 -13.62 17.91 4.21
CA PRO A 207 -14.04 19.09 4.96
C PRO A 207 -13.82 20.38 4.15
N SER A 208 -14.45 21.47 4.58
CA SER A 208 -14.36 22.77 3.93
C SER A 208 -12.94 23.34 3.96
N LEU A 209 -12.50 23.91 2.84
CA LEU A 209 -11.16 24.48 2.72
C LEU A 209 -11.11 25.88 3.37
N PRO A 210 -10.20 26.13 4.33
CA PRO A 210 -9.96 27.49 4.82
C PRO A 210 -9.36 28.36 3.73
N ALA A 211 -9.54 29.68 3.83
CA ALA A 211 -8.63 30.58 3.13
C ALA A 211 -7.23 30.38 3.70
N ARG A 212 -6.23 30.34 2.81
CA ARG A 212 -4.83 30.09 3.19
C ARG A 212 -4.32 31.05 4.28
N GLN A 213 -4.75 32.31 4.22
CA GLN A 213 -4.38 33.30 5.23
C GLN A 213 -5.01 33.00 6.60
N ASP A 214 -6.26 32.54 6.65
CA ASP A 214 -6.92 32.17 7.91
C ASP A 214 -6.24 30.97 8.56
N LEU A 215 -5.81 30.00 7.74
CA LEU A 215 -4.98 28.89 8.20
C LEU A 215 -3.67 29.38 8.83
N PHE A 216 -2.97 30.31 8.18
CA PHE A 216 -1.70 30.85 8.68
C PHE A 216 -1.90 31.67 9.96
N ASN A 217 -2.93 32.52 10.01
CA ASN A 217 -3.27 33.29 11.20
C ASN A 217 -3.56 32.36 12.38
N LYS A 218 -4.30 31.27 12.16
CA LYS A 218 -4.57 30.27 13.19
C LYS A 218 -3.31 29.55 13.67
N LEU A 219 -2.41 29.17 12.75
CA LEU A 219 -1.14 28.53 13.11
C LEU A 219 -0.23 29.48 13.90
N LEU A 220 -0.11 30.74 13.47
CA LEU A 220 0.67 31.77 14.19
C LEU A 220 0.12 32.03 15.59
N ALA A 221 -1.19 31.94 15.78
CA ALA A 221 -1.83 32.07 17.09
C ALA A 221 -1.68 30.82 17.98
N SER A 222 -1.05 29.74 17.49
CA SER A 222 -0.77 28.59 18.34
C SER A 222 0.36 28.91 19.33
N LYS A 223 0.13 28.60 20.62
CA LYS A 223 1.11 28.82 21.70
C LYS A 223 2.47 28.16 21.41
N ALA A 224 2.46 27.03 20.72
CA ALA A 224 3.67 26.32 20.34
C ALA A 224 4.50 27.07 19.28
N ILE A 225 3.85 27.70 18.28
CA ILE A 225 4.56 28.52 17.29
C ILE A 225 5.02 29.83 17.92
N GLU A 226 4.18 30.47 18.72
CA GLU A 226 4.53 31.68 19.47
C GLU A 226 5.83 31.46 20.29
N LYS A 227 5.86 30.41 21.13
CA LYS A 227 7.06 30.03 21.89
C LYS A 227 8.27 29.71 20.99
N ALA A 228 8.05 29.04 19.85
CA ALA A 228 9.13 28.74 18.92
C ALA A 228 9.68 29.98 18.21
N VAL A 229 8.84 30.99 17.97
CA VAL A 229 9.22 32.30 17.42
C VAL A 229 10.02 33.09 18.45
N GLU A 230 9.60 33.10 19.71
CA GLU A 230 10.37 33.71 20.81
C GLU A 230 11.76 33.06 20.99
N ASP A 231 11.81 31.72 21.00
CA ASP A 231 13.05 30.96 21.09
C ASP A 231 13.99 31.25 19.92
N GLU A 232 13.45 31.34 18.70
CA GLU A 232 14.20 31.69 17.49
C GLU A 232 14.75 33.12 17.58
N ALA A 233 13.92 34.10 17.99
CA ALA A 233 14.32 35.49 18.17
C ALA A 233 15.48 35.62 19.16
N ARG A 234 15.37 34.93 20.31
CA ARG A 234 16.40 34.92 21.36
C ARG A 234 17.70 34.24 20.91
N SER A 235 17.59 33.03 20.34
CA SER A 235 18.76 32.22 19.96
C SER A 235 19.55 32.81 18.80
N LYS A 236 18.87 33.41 17.81
CA LYS A 236 19.49 34.03 16.63
C LYS A 236 19.73 35.53 16.78
N LYS A 237 19.33 36.15 17.90
CA LYS A 237 19.45 37.59 18.18
C LYS A 237 18.81 38.45 17.07
N ILE A 238 17.61 38.07 16.66
CA ILE A 238 16.80 38.80 15.66
C ILE A 238 15.56 39.39 16.33
N SER A 239 14.92 40.38 15.70
CA SER A 239 13.66 40.93 16.21
C SER A 239 12.55 39.87 16.19
N HIS A 240 11.58 40.00 17.11
CA HIS A 240 10.40 39.13 17.14
C HIS A 240 9.66 39.13 15.80
N GLU A 241 9.50 40.31 15.19
CA GLU A 241 8.90 40.46 13.86
C GLU A 241 9.66 39.65 12.80
N LYS A 242 11.00 39.67 12.82
CA LYS A 242 11.79 38.89 11.87
C LYS A 242 11.65 37.38 12.09
N ALA A 243 11.59 36.93 13.34
CA ALA A 243 11.34 35.53 13.66
C ALA A 243 9.93 35.08 13.22
N GLN A 244 8.92 35.94 13.39
CA GLN A 244 7.57 35.69 12.91
C GLN A 244 7.50 35.63 11.37
N GLN A 245 8.20 36.53 10.66
CA GLN A 245 8.35 36.46 9.20
C GLN A 245 9.02 35.15 8.75
N ASN A 246 10.03 34.68 9.49
CA ASN A 246 10.65 33.38 9.23
C ASN A 246 9.63 32.24 9.39
N ALA A 247 8.78 32.28 10.42
CA ALA A 247 7.72 31.29 10.62
C ALA A 247 6.71 31.29 9.44
N ILE A 248 6.30 32.48 8.97
CA ILE A 248 5.41 32.63 7.80
C ILE A 248 6.06 32.03 6.55
N ALA A 249 7.34 32.33 6.29
CA ALA A 249 8.06 31.76 5.15
C ALA A 249 8.13 30.22 5.21
N LEU A 250 8.29 29.65 6.41
CA LEU A 250 8.24 28.20 6.59
C LEU A 250 6.83 27.64 6.38
N MET A 251 5.77 28.35 6.81
CA MET A 251 4.38 27.97 6.51
C MET A 251 4.11 28.00 5.01
N GLU A 252 4.62 29.00 4.28
CA GLU A 252 4.52 29.08 2.82
C GLU A 252 5.24 27.94 2.12
N GLU A 253 6.44 27.59 2.60
CA GLU A 253 7.22 26.45 2.13
C GLU A 253 6.45 25.14 2.34
N ILE A 254 5.87 24.93 3.52
CA ILE A 254 5.24 23.67 3.90
C ILE A 254 3.85 23.54 3.27
N ALA A 255 2.95 24.49 3.49
CA ALA A 255 1.52 24.28 3.32
C ALA A 255 1.04 24.05 1.88
N ALA A 256 0.11 23.11 1.72
CA ALA A 256 -0.64 22.91 0.48
C ALA A 256 -1.57 24.10 0.16
N ASP A 257 -2.09 24.12 -1.08
CA ASP A 257 -3.06 25.11 -1.58
C ASP A 257 -4.19 24.39 -2.33
N PHE A 258 -4.81 23.42 -1.66
CA PHE A 258 -5.69 22.43 -2.29
C PHE A 258 -6.82 23.07 -3.12
N SER A 259 -7.02 22.56 -4.34
CA SER A 259 -7.97 23.08 -5.31
C SER A 259 -8.75 21.94 -5.98
N TYR A 260 -10.05 21.89 -5.71
CA TYR A 260 -10.93 20.89 -6.33
C TYR A 260 -10.95 20.96 -7.87
N GLU A 261 -10.92 22.16 -8.46
CA GLU A 261 -10.90 22.29 -9.92
C GLU A 261 -9.62 21.73 -10.53
N THR A 262 -8.49 21.87 -9.83
CA THR A 262 -7.20 21.30 -10.26
C THR A 262 -7.23 19.78 -10.14
N VAL A 263 -7.80 19.23 -9.06
CA VAL A 263 -8.04 17.78 -8.92
C VAL A 263 -8.90 17.26 -10.07
N ARG A 264 -10.04 17.89 -10.35
CA ARG A 264 -10.95 17.51 -11.46
C ARG A 264 -10.28 17.56 -12.82
N LEU A 265 -9.45 18.57 -13.08
CA LEU A 265 -8.70 18.66 -14.34
C LEU A 265 -7.64 17.55 -14.41
N SER A 266 -6.96 17.28 -13.29
CA SER A 266 -5.95 16.22 -13.22
C SER A 266 -6.56 14.84 -13.44
N ASP A 267 -7.79 14.55 -12.97
CA ASP A 267 -8.49 13.29 -13.24
C ASP A 267 -8.59 13.00 -14.74
N ARG A 268 -8.90 14.00 -15.57
CA ARG A 268 -8.97 13.84 -17.03
C ARG A 268 -7.61 13.53 -17.64
N VAL A 269 -6.58 14.24 -17.21
CA VAL A 269 -5.21 14.04 -17.70
C VAL A 269 -4.68 12.67 -17.26
N LEU A 270 -4.90 12.29 -16.00
CA LEU A 270 -4.49 11.02 -15.42
C LEU A 270 -5.27 9.86 -16.03
N SER A 271 -6.60 9.96 -16.20
CA SER A 271 -7.41 8.97 -16.92
C SER A 271 -6.86 8.70 -18.33
N TRP A 272 -6.56 9.77 -19.09
CA TRP A 272 -5.93 9.64 -20.41
C TRP A 272 -4.55 8.99 -20.33
N THR A 273 -3.74 9.39 -19.35
CA THR A 273 -2.37 8.91 -19.15
C THR A 273 -2.38 7.43 -18.81
N TRP A 274 -3.21 6.99 -17.86
CA TRP A 274 -3.32 5.60 -17.44
C TRP A 274 -3.85 4.70 -18.54
N ASN A 275 -4.93 5.08 -19.23
CA ASN A 275 -5.48 4.28 -20.33
C ASN A 275 -4.53 4.21 -21.55
N ARG A 276 -3.61 5.16 -21.69
CA ARG A 276 -2.59 5.14 -22.75
C ARG A 276 -1.39 4.28 -22.37
N LEU A 277 -0.97 4.34 -21.11
CA LEU A 277 0.26 3.73 -20.64
C LEU A 277 0.04 2.30 -20.17
N TYR A 278 -0.96 2.04 -19.34
CA TYR A 278 -1.22 0.74 -18.73
C TYR A 278 -2.41 0.06 -19.39
N GLN A 279 -2.38 -1.28 -19.39
CA GLN A 279 -3.49 -2.12 -19.85
C GLN A 279 -4.65 -2.15 -18.84
N GLY A 280 -4.36 -1.90 -17.56
CA GLY A 280 -5.35 -1.86 -16.49
C GLY A 280 -4.73 -1.45 -15.15
N ILE A 281 -5.59 -1.00 -14.23
CA ILE A 281 -5.25 -0.75 -12.82
C ILE A 281 -6.16 -1.65 -11.98
N ASN A 282 -5.56 -2.61 -11.30
CA ASN A 282 -6.25 -3.51 -10.39
C ASN A 282 -6.25 -2.89 -9.00
N VAL A 283 -7.43 -2.75 -8.41
CA VAL A 283 -7.60 -2.21 -7.06
C VAL A 283 -8.27 -3.26 -6.20
N THR A 284 -7.54 -3.76 -5.21
CA THR A 284 -8.06 -4.78 -4.28
C THR A 284 -8.34 -4.10 -2.94
N ASN A 285 -9.37 -4.58 -2.24
CA ASN A 285 -9.60 -4.23 -0.83
C ASN A 285 -9.98 -2.75 -0.55
N ALA A 286 -10.46 -2.01 -1.56
CA ALA A 286 -10.82 -0.59 -1.39
C ALA A 286 -12.00 -0.34 -0.43
N GLU A 287 -12.88 -1.32 -0.20
CA GLU A 287 -14.03 -1.17 0.70
C GLU A 287 -13.62 -0.79 2.13
N ARG A 288 -12.53 -1.36 2.66
CA ARG A 288 -12.05 -1.05 4.02
C ARG A 288 -11.80 0.45 4.21
N VAL A 289 -11.26 1.12 3.18
CA VAL A 289 -10.98 2.55 3.22
C VAL A 289 -12.25 3.37 3.09
N ARG A 290 -13.18 2.93 2.22
CA ARG A 290 -14.49 3.58 2.08
C ARG A 290 -15.29 3.50 3.38
N GLN A 291 -15.21 2.38 4.09
CA GLN A 291 -15.84 2.17 5.39
C GLN A 291 -15.20 3.07 6.46
N LEU A 292 -13.87 3.08 6.59
CA LEU A 292 -13.17 3.97 7.53
C LEU A 292 -13.53 5.45 7.34
N ALA A 293 -13.55 5.91 6.08
CA ALA A 293 -13.91 7.29 5.77
C ALA A 293 -15.37 7.60 6.13
N GLN A 294 -16.26 6.61 5.96
CA GLN A 294 -17.67 6.72 6.34
C GLN A 294 -17.87 6.69 7.86
N ASP A 295 -17.04 5.95 8.60
CA ASP A 295 -17.06 5.90 10.06
C ASP A 295 -16.46 7.17 10.71
N GLY A 296 -15.87 8.06 9.89
CA GLY A 296 -15.34 9.34 10.32
C GLY A 296 -13.92 9.26 10.87
N HIS A 297 -13.16 8.23 10.48
CA HIS A 297 -11.76 8.09 10.83
C HIS A 297 -10.90 9.08 10.04
N GLU A 298 -9.85 9.58 10.68
CA GLU A 298 -8.78 10.30 10.00
C GLU A 298 -7.79 9.31 9.41
N ILE A 299 -7.80 9.22 8.08
CA ILE A 299 -7.03 8.22 7.35
C ILE A 299 -5.66 8.77 7.02
N VAL A 300 -4.63 8.03 7.44
CA VAL A 300 -3.25 8.23 7.02
C VAL A 300 -2.87 7.10 6.08
N TYR A 301 -2.76 7.39 4.80
CA TYR A 301 -2.32 6.45 3.79
C TYR A 301 -0.80 6.28 3.84
N VAL A 302 -0.35 5.03 3.95
CA VAL A 302 1.06 4.68 4.09
C VAL A 302 1.47 3.68 3.01
N PRO A 303 1.65 4.14 1.76
CA PRO A 303 2.07 3.28 0.67
C PRO A 303 3.57 2.94 0.72
N CYS A 304 3.95 1.81 0.10
CA CYS A 304 5.33 1.61 -0.33
C CYS A 304 5.72 2.59 -1.44
N HIS A 305 7.02 2.86 -1.59
CA HIS A 305 7.53 3.81 -2.57
C HIS A 305 8.47 3.19 -3.60
N ARG A 306 8.00 3.10 -4.85
CA ARG A 306 8.67 2.40 -5.94
C ARG A 306 8.81 3.25 -7.21
N SER A 307 7.93 4.22 -7.44
CA SER A 307 7.94 5.08 -8.63
C SER A 307 7.53 6.53 -8.29
N HIS A 308 7.86 7.48 -9.16
CA HIS A 308 7.26 8.81 -9.14
C HIS A 308 5.76 8.80 -9.49
N MET A 309 5.23 7.70 -10.01
CA MET A 309 3.80 7.57 -10.30
C MET A 309 2.95 7.24 -9.08
N ASP A 310 3.53 6.79 -7.97
CA ASP A 310 2.80 6.25 -6.82
C ASP A 310 1.77 7.23 -6.24
N TYR A 311 2.17 8.47 -5.97
CA TYR A 311 1.28 9.49 -5.41
C TYR A 311 0.17 9.91 -6.39
N LEU A 312 0.45 9.91 -7.70
CA LEU A 312 -0.55 10.19 -8.73
C LEU A 312 -1.54 9.02 -8.86
N LEU A 313 -1.03 7.80 -8.80
CA LEU A 313 -1.83 6.58 -8.90
C LEU A 313 -2.76 6.44 -7.70
N LEU A 314 -2.25 6.61 -6.48
CA LEU A 314 -3.07 6.50 -5.28
C LEU A 314 -4.14 7.61 -5.24
N SER A 315 -3.78 8.86 -5.54
CA SER A 315 -4.75 9.96 -5.66
C SER A 315 -5.83 9.67 -6.70
N TYR A 316 -5.45 9.14 -7.86
CA TYR A 316 -6.38 8.73 -8.92
C TYR A 316 -7.30 7.60 -8.47
N VAL A 317 -6.76 6.56 -7.83
CA VAL A 317 -7.53 5.42 -7.31
C VAL A 317 -8.52 5.90 -6.25
N LEU A 318 -8.10 6.66 -5.24
CA LEU A 318 -8.98 7.19 -4.20
C LEU A 318 -10.10 8.05 -4.78
N TYR A 319 -9.78 8.90 -5.77
CA TYR A 319 -10.79 9.66 -6.49
C TYR A 319 -11.78 8.73 -7.23
N HIS A 320 -11.31 7.70 -7.92
CA HIS A 320 -12.21 6.75 -8.56
C HIS A 320 -13.01 5.88 -7.58
N GLN A 321 -12.52 5.68 -6.35
CA GLN A 321 -13.22 5.03 -5.24
C GLN A 321 -14.21 5.95 -4.52
N GLY A 322 -14.40 7.18 -5.00
CA GLY A 322 -15.41 8.10 -4.46
C GLY A 322 -14.98 8.76 -3.16
N LEU A 323 -13.67 8.86 -2.95
CA LEU A 323 -13.03 9.51 -1.81
C LEU A 323 -12.33 10.79 -2.26
N VAL A 324 -12.14 11.72 -1.32
CA VAL A 324 -11.31 12.91 -1.55
C VAL A 324 -9.82 12.50 -1.58
N PRO A 325 -9.02 12.99 -2.54
CA PRO A 325 -7.57 12.76 -2.53
C PRO A 325 -6.91 13.34 -1.27
N PRO A 326 -5.84 12.72 -0.76
CA PRO A 326 -5.20 13.12 0.48
C PRO A 326 -4.32 14.36 0.31
N HIS A 327 -3.95 14.96 1.44
CA HIS A 327 -2.80 15.85 1.51
C HIS A 327 -1.51 15.02 1.51
N ILE A 328 -0.59 15.29 0.60
CA ILE A 328 0.56 14.42 0.34
C ILE A 328 1.84 15.06 0.87
N ALA A 329 2.57 14.37 1.74
CA ALA A 329 3.89 14.79 2.17
C ALA A 329 4.89 14.59 1.03
N ALA A 330 5.26 15.67 0.34
CA ALA A 330 6.15 15.65 -0.82
C ALA A 330 7.54 16.18 -0.47
N GLY A 331 8.59 15.54 -0.97
CA GLY A 331 9.95 16.06 -0.80
C GLY A 331 10.11 17.44 -1.45
N ILE A 332 10.77 18.38 -0.75
CA ILE A 332 10.97 19.76 -1.23
C ILE A 332 11.67 19.84 -2.60
N ASN A 333 12.38 18.80 -3.02
CA ASN A 333 12.98 18.68 -4.36
C ASN A 333 11.95 18.65 -5.51
N LEU A 334 10.66 18.42 -5.21
CA LEU A 334 9.57 18.49 -6.18
C LEU A 334 8.94 19.88 -6.27
N ASN A 335 9.32 20.82 -5.38
CA ASN A 335 8.81 22.19 -5.36
C ASN A 335 9.63 23.11 -6.30
N PHE A 336 9.51 22.92 -7.61
CA PHE A 336 10.12 23.80 -8.61
C PHE A 336 9.08 24.33 -9.59
N TRP A 337 9.31 25.51 -10.16
CA TRP A 337 8.36 26.07 -11.14
C TRP A 337 8.45 25.32 -12.48
N PRO A 338 7.32 24.96 -13.13
CA PRO A 338 5.92 25.22 -12.73
C PRO A 338 5.25 24.11 -11.90
N ALA A 339 5.94 23.00 -11.63
CA ALA A 339 5.36 21.80 -10.99
C ALA A 339 4.92 22.02 -9.53
N GLY A 340 5.70 22.73 -8.73
CA GLY A 340 5.45 22.99 -7.31
C GLY A 340 4.06 23.60 -7.04
N PRO A 341 3.70 24.74 -7.66
CA PRO A 341 2.37 25.32 -7.54
C PRO A 341 1.23 24.38 -7.93
N ILE A 342 1.42 23.55 -8.96
CA ILE A 342 0.41 22.55 -9.39
C ILE A 342 0.25 21.48 -8.31
N PHE A 343 1.36 20.96 -7.77
CA PHE A 343 1.30 19.94 -6.73
C PHE A 343 0.68 20.45 -5.44
N ARG A 344 0.94 21.70 -5.02
CA ARG A 344 0.24 22.31 -3.87
C ARG A 344 -1.27 22.31 -4.06
N ARG A 345 -1.72 22.60 -5.28
CA ARG A 345 -3.14 22.56 -5.68
C ARG A 345 -3.73 21.17 -5.72
N LEU A 346 -2.91 20.15 -5.91
CA LEU A 346 -3.30 18.75 -5.81
C LEU A 346 -3.18 18.19 -4.38
N GLY A 347 -2.80 19.02 -3.39
CA GLY A 347 -2.72 18.62 -1.98
C GLY A 347 -1.31 18.36 -1.46
N ALA A 348 -0.26 18.57 -2.26
CA ALA A 348 1.11 18.38 -1.79
C ALA A 348 1.51 19.47 -0.77
N PHE A 349 1.99 19.04 0.40
CA PHE A 349 2.70 19.88 1.35
C PHE A 349 4.15 19.42 1.42
N PHE A 350 5.09 20.36 1.45
CA PHE A 350 6.50 20.01 1.24
C PHE A 350 7.27 19.80 2.54
N ILE A 351 8.07 18.74 2.53
CA ILE A 351 8.92 18.32 3.65
C ILE A 351 10.40 18.34 3.24
N ARG A 352 11.25 18.83 4.15
CA ARG A 352 12.71 18.76 4.03
C ARG A 352 13.21 17.36 4.38
N ARG A 353 14.34 16.95 3.79
CA ARG A 353 14.95 15.65 4.09
C ARG A 353 15.46 15.51 5.53
N THR A 354 15.84 16.62 6.16
CA THR A 354 16.32 16.68 7.53
C THR A 354 15.77 17.89 8.26
N PHE A 355 15.46 17.67 9.53
CA PHE A 355 14.91 18.66 10.46
C PHE A 355 15.99 19.11 11.46
N LYS A 356 17.18 18.50 11.39
CA LYS A 356 18.24 18.65 12.39
C LYS A 356 18.67 20.12 12.51
N GLY A 357 18.67 20.63 13.74
CA GLY A 357 19.11 21.99 14.07
C GLY A 357 18.08 23.10 13.79
N ASN A 358 16.88 22.79 13.31
CA ASN A 358 15.83 23.80 13.07
C ASN A 358 14.56 23.50 13.88
N LYS A 359 14.52 24.02 15.11
CA LYS A 359 13.38 23.85 16.03
C LYS A 359 12.13 24.53 15.49
N LEU A 360 12.26 25.75 14.96
CA LEU A 360 11.14 26.50 14.37
C LEU A 360 10.45 25.72 13.25
N TYR A 361 11.22 25.19 12.28
CA TYR A 361 10.69 24.35 11.21
C TYR A 361 9.97 23.10 11.74
N SER A 362 10.59 22.40 12.69
CA SER A 362 10.00 21.19 13.29
C SER A 362 8.68 21.49 13.98
N THR A 363 8.58 22.61 14.67
CA THR A 363 7.33 23.07 15.30
C THR A 363 6.30 23.43 14.24
N VAL A 364 6.61 24.33 13.29
CA VAL A 364 5.66 24.76 12.25
C VAL A 364 5.12 23.57 11.45
N PHE A 365 5.97 22.63 11.06
CA PHE A 365 5.54 21.43 10.34
C PHE A 365 4.60 20.54 11.15
N ARG A 366 4.92 20.31 12.43
CA ARG A 366 4.08 19.51 13.33
C ARG A 366 2.72 20.17 13.57
N GLU A 367 2.68 21.48 13.73
CA GLU A 367 1.44 22.26 13.91
C GLU A 367 0.56 22.19 12.67
N TYR A 368 1.17 22.37 11.50
CA TYR A 368 0.47 22.22 10.23
C TYR A 368 -0.13 20.81 10.08
N LEU A 369 0.65 19.76 10.37
CA LEU A 369 0.16 18.37 10.32
C LEU A 369 -0.97 18.14 11.34
N GLY A 370 -0.86 18.66 12.56
CA GLY A 370 -1.91 18.57 13.57
C GLY A 370 -3.19 19.30 13.16
N GLU A 371 -3.06 20.44 12.49
CA GLU A 371 -4.19 21.20 11.95
C GLU A 371 -4.90 20.45 10.81
N LEU A 372 -4.15 19.70 9.97
CA LEU A 372 -4.76 18.83 8.96
C LEU A 372 -5.66 17.76 9.60
N PHE A 373 -5.16 17.06 10.62
CA PHE A 373 -5.94 16.05 11.34
C PHE A 373 -7.12 16.64 12.10
N THR A 374 -6.94 17.81 12.72
CA THR A 374 -8.02 18.48 13.48
C THR A 374 -9.20 18.85 12.58
N ARG A 375 -8.93 19.28 11.34
CA ARG A 375 -9.97 19.60 10.34
C ARG A 375 -10.58 18.38 9.68
N GLY A 376 -9.83 17.30 9.70
CA GLY A 376 -10.24 16.01 9.21
C GLY A 376 -9.86 15.74 7.75
N TYR A 377 -8.68 16.20 7.37
CA TYR A 377 -8.08 15.87 6.09
C TYR A 377 -7.31 14.56 6.20
N SER A 378 -7.55 13.65 5.26
CA SER A 378 -6.68 12.50 5.07
C SER A 378 -5.29 12.92 4.61
N VAL A 379 -4.27 12.21 5.06
CA VAL A 379 -2.86 12.49 4.76
C VAL A 379 -2.21 11.27 4.11
N GLU A 380 -1.26 11.47 3.21
CA GLU A 380 -0.43 10.43 2.61
C GLU A 380 1.05 10.73 2.87
N TYR A 381 1.80 9.71 3.31
CA TYR A 381 3.27 9.79 3.35
C TYR A 381 3.93 8.42 3.19
N PHE A 382 5.12 8.42 2.59
CA PHE A 382 5.94 7.23 2.42
C PHE A 382 6.85 7.03 3.62
N VAL A 383 6.57 6.03 4.45
CA VAL A 383 7.39 5.72 5.64
C VAL A 383 8.82 5.33 5.27
N GLU A 384 9.06 4.77 4.09
CA GLU A 384 10.40 4.43 3.59
C GLU A 384 11.32 5.66 3.42
N GLY A 385 10.75 6.87 3.30
CA GLY A 385 11.50 8.13 3.12
C GLY A 385 12.18 8.29 1.76
N GLY A 386 12.04 7.33 0.85
CA GLY A 386 12.54 7.38 -0.51
C GLY A 386 12.12 6.16 -1.34
N ARG A 387 12.30 6.26 -2.67
CA ARG A 387 12.01 5.16 -3.60
C ARG A 387 13.00 4.00 -3.43
N SER A 388 12.48 2.78 -3.39
CA SER A 388 13.27 1.57 -3.48
C SER A 388 13.90 1.41 -4.87
N ARG A 389 15.19 1.06 -4.89
CA ARG A 389 15.97 0.82 -6.12
C ARG A 389 16.08 -0.67 -6.46
N THR A 390 15.82 -1.52 -5.47
CA THR A 390 15.91 -2.97 -5.58
C THR A 390 14.53 -3.62 -5.67
N GLY A 391 13.43 -2.88 -5.47
CA GLY A 391 12.05 -3.40 -5.44
C GLY A 391 11.61 -3.91 -4.07
N ARG A 392 12.57 -4.13 -3.15
CA ARG A 392 12.31 -4.49 -1.74
C ARG A 392 11.88 -3.27 -0.95
N LEU A 393 11.13 -3.47 0.13
CA LEU A 393 10.83 -2.42 1.09
C LEU A 393 12.12 -1.92 1.76
N LEU A 394 12.18 -0.63 2.06
CA LEU A 394 13.28 0.00 2.79
C LEU A 394 12.98 0.11 4.29
N GLU A 395 14.03 0.19 5.10
CA GLU A 395 13.91 0.51 6.53
C GLU A 395 13.14 1.82 6.77
N PRO A 396 12.05 1.80 7.56
CA PRO A 396 11.18 2.95 7.71
C PRO A 396 11.86 4.11 8.46
N LYS A 397 11.49 5.33 8.06
CA LYS A 397 11.86 6.59 8.72
C LYS A 397 10.71 7.04 9.61
N THR A 398 10.93 6.97 10.91
CA THR A 398 9.92 7.13 11.95
C THR A 398 9.48 8.56 12.24
N GLY A 399 10.11 9.57 11.63
CA GLY A 399 9.86 10.98 11.93
C GLY A 399 8.41 11.43 11.72
N THR A 400 7.85 11.21 10.54
CA THR A 400 6.46 11.63 10.22
C THR A 400 5.43 10.84 11.02
N LEU A 401 5.70 9.56 11.29
CA LEU A 401 4.85 8.73 12.15
C LEU A 401 4.87 9.22 13.60
N SER A 402 6.05 9.57 14.13
CA SER A 402 6.20 10.19 15.45
C SER A 402 5.41 11.50 15.55
N MET A 403 5.46 12.35 14.51
CA MET A 403 4.67 13.58 14.46
C MET A 403 3.17 13.33 14.38
N THR A 404 2.74 12.24 13.72
CA THR A 404 1.33 11.82 13.67
C THR A 404 0.82 11.46 15.07
N ILE A 405 1.57 10.68 15.84
CA ILE A 405 1.20 10.34 17.22
C ILE A 405 1.23 11.59 18.11
N GLN A 406 2.24 12.45 17.97
CA GLN A 406 2.30 13.72 18.72
C GLN A 406 1.12 14.64 18.41
N ALA A 407 0.64 14.67 17.16
CA ALA A 407 -0.56 15.41 16.81
C ALA A 407 -1.81 14.81 17.46
N MET A 408 -1.90 13.48 17.54
CA MET A 408 -2.98 12.79 18.26
C MET A 408 -2.97 13.11 19.78
N LEU A 409 -1.78 13.23 20.37
CA LEU A 409 -1.58 13.59 21.78
C LEU A 409 -2.00 15.04 22.12
N ARG A 410 -2.58 15.80 21.17
CA ARG A 410 -3.17 17.12 21.44
C ARG A 410 -4.64 17.08 21.84
N GLY A 411 -5.22 15.88 21.92
CA GLY A 411 -6.62 15.69 22.32
C GLY A 411 -7.62 15.85 21.16
N GLY A 412 -7.20 15.54 19.93
CA GLY A 412 -8.12 15.45 18.79
C GLY A 412 -9.22 14.42 19.05
N THR A 413 -10.46 14.73 18.65
CA THR A 413 -11.64 13.88 18.95
C THR A 413 -11.86 12.75 17.95
N ARG A 414 -11.23 12.82 16.77
CA ARG A 414 -11.39 11.82 15.72
C ARG A 414 -10.28 10.77 15.78
N PRO A 415 -10.60 9.47 15.66
CA PRO A 415 -9.60 8.42 15.68
C PRO A 415 -8.75 8.48 14.41
N ILE A 416 -7.43 8.39 14.55
CA ILE A 416 -6.50 8.28 13.43
C ILE A 416 -6.27 6.80 13.11
N THR A 417 -6.33 6.43 11.84
CA THR A 417 -6.06 5.07 11.35
C THR A 417 -5.04 5.09 10.24
N LEU A 418 -3.97 4.30 10.39
CA LEU A 418 -2.95 4.14 9.36
C LEU A 418 -3.43 3.05 8.39
N VAL A 419 -3.34 3.29 7.08
CA VAL A 419 -3.72 2.32 6.04
C VAL A 419 -2.47 1.98 5.24
N PRO A 420 -1.85 0.81 5.49
CA PRO A 420 -0.74 0.28 4.70
C PRO A 420 -1.20 0.00 3.27
N ILE A 421 -0.39 0.37 2.26
CA ILE A 421 -0.75 0.16 0.85
C ILE A 421 0.42 -0.43 0.08
N TYR A 422 0.15 -1.51 -0.64
CA TYR A 422 1.05 -2.01 -1.67
C TYR A 422 0.73 -1.36 -3.01
N ILE A 423 1.77 -0.89 -3.70
CA ILE A 423 1.71 -0.40 -5.07
C ILE A 423 2.73 -1.20 -5.91
N GLY A 424 2.28 -1.79 -7.01
CA GLY A 424 3.12 -2.58 -7.91
C GLY A 424 2.81 -2.30 -9.38
N TYR A 425 3.82 -2.41 -10.24
CA TYR A 425 3.68 -2.25 -11.68
C TYR A 425 4.43 -3.37 -12.40
N GLU A 426 3.92 -3.78 -13.56
CA GLU A 426 4.63 -4.68 -14.46
C GLU A 426 5.75 -3.98 -15.25
N HIS A 427 5.66 -2.66 -15.40
CA HIS A 427 6.75 -1.84 -15.90
C HIS A 427 6.89 -0.52 -15.15
N VAL A 428 7.98 -0.38 -14.39
CA VAL A 428 8.40 0.88 -13.77
C VAL A 428 9.43 1.56 -14.69
N MET A 429 9.16 2.79 -15.09
CA MET A 429 9.97 3.53 -16.08
C MET A 429 11.38 3.83 -15.55
N GLU A 430 11.50 4.06 -14.25
CA GLU A 430 12.74 4.48 -13.60
C GLU A 430 13.72 3.33 -13.33
N VAL A 431 13.33 2.08 -13.56
CA VAL A 431 14.20 0.92 -13.23
C VAL A 431 15.51 0.97 -14.00
N GLY A 432 15.48 1.49 -15.25
CA GLY A 432 16.68 1.69 -16.05
C GLY A 432 17.70 2.65 -15.42
N THR A 433 17.25 3.71 -14.74
CA THR A 433 18.13 4.63 -14.01
C THR A 433 18.54 4.05 -12.66
N TYR A 434 17.68 3.28 -11.99
CA TYR A 434 18.02 2.58 -10.74
C TYR A 434 19.18 1.59 -10.90
N ALA A 435 19.18 0.81 -11.99
CA ALA A 435 20.29 -0.11 -12.27
C ALA A 435 21.62 0.62 -12.48
N LYS A 436 21.62 1.83 -13.05
CA LYS A 436 22.83 2.65 -13.19
C LYS A 436 23.28 3.20 -11.84
N GLU A 437 22.36 3.72 -11.02
CA GLU A 437 22.64 4.21 -9.67
C GLU A 437 23.27 3.11 -8.79
N LEU A 438 22.73 1.89 -8.84
CA LEU A 438 23.23 0.74 -8.07
C LEU A 438 24.62 0.27 -8.52
N ARG A 439 25.02 0.55 -9.77
CA ARG A 439 26.38 0.30 -10.29
C ARG A 439 27.37 1.43 -9.97
N GLY A 440 26.97 2.40 -9.14
CA GLY A 440 27.83 3.49 -8.68
C GLY A 440 27.71 4.79 -9.47
N ALA A 441 26.78 4.89 -10.43
CA ALA A 441 26.50 6.18 -11.06
C ALA A 441 25.92 7.17 -10.02
N THR A 442 26.30 8.44 -10.12
CA THR A 442 25.72 9.47 -9.27
C THR A 442 24.24 9.62 -9.58
N LYS A 443 23.43 9.81 -8.53
CA LYS A 443 22.00 10.05 -8.69
C LYS A 443 21.77 11.28 -9.56
N GLU A 444 21.24 11.07 -10.77
CA GLU A 444 20.85 12.17 -11.64
C GLU A 444 19.63 12.89 -11.05
N LYS A 445 19.63 14.22 -11.09
CA LYS A 445 18.43 15.00 -10.78
C LYS A 445 17.47 14.87 -11.95
N GLU A 446 16.68 13.80 -11.99
CA GLU A 446 15.62 13.65 -12.98
C GLU A 446 14.64 14.83 -12.87
N SER A 447 14.44 15.55 -13.97
CA SER A 447 13.42 16.61 -14.05
C SER A 447 12.08 16.01 -14.45
N LEU A 448 10.99 16.32 -13.75
CA LEU A 448 9.63 15.87 -14.12
C LEU A 448 9.27 16.24 -15.56
N LEU A 449 9.86 17.31 -16.11
CA LEU A 449 9.67 17.70 -17.51
C LEU A 449 10.30 16.69 -18.49
N GLN A 450 11.44 16.09 -18.13
CA GLN A 450 12.06 15.00 -18.89
C GLN A 450 11.20 13.73 -18.78
N MET A 451 10.71 13.40 -17.59
CA MET A 451 9.78 12.29 -17.37
C MET A 451 8.49 12.44 -18.21
N LEU A 452 7.85 13.62 -18.17
CA LEU A 452 6.65 13.93 -18.97
C LEU A 452 6.87 13.85 -20.49
N ARG A 453 8.06 14.21 -20.97
CA ARG A 453 8.43 14.02 -22.39
C ARG A 453 8.63 12.54 -22.72
N GLY A 454 9.24 11.77 -21.82
CA GLY A 454 9.38 10.31 -21.94
C GLY A 454 8.04 9.60 -22.01
N LEU A 455 7.09 10.00 -21.16
CA LEU A 455 5.72 9.45 -21.10
C LEU A 455 4.97 9.50 -22.44
N ARG A 456 5.27 10.47 -23.33
CA ARG A 456 4.61 10.54 -24.65
C ARG A 456 5.01 9.41 -25.60
N LYS A 457 6.23 8.89 -25.46
CA LYS A 457 6.80 7.84 -26.32
C LYS A 457 6.49 6.42 -25.81
N LEU A 458 6.04 6.30 -24.57
CA LEU A 458 5.75 5.03 -23.94
C LEU A 458 4.28 4.64 -24.15
N ARG A 459 4.06 3.35 -24.35
CA ARG A 459 2.76 2.66 -24.38
C ARG A 459 2.99 1.25 -23.84
N ASN A 460 1.94 0.60 -23.38
CA ASN A 460 1.97 -0.81 -22.99
C ASN A 460 2.94 -1.12 -21.83
N LEU A 461 2.78 -0.42 -20.71
CA LEU A 461 3.50 -0.61 -19.45
C LEU A 461 2.93 -1.77 -18.59
N GLY A 462 2.08 -2.61 -19.18
CA GLY A 462 1.41 -3.72 -18.50
C GLY A 462 0.34 -3.23 -17.53
N GLN A 463 0.17 -3.94 -16.42
CA GLN A 463 -0.83 -3.67 -15.39
C GLN A 463 -0.23 -2.98 -14.15
N GLY A 464 -1.03 -2.13 -13.51
CA GLY A 464 -0.76 -1.55 -12.19
C GLY A 464 -1.62 -2.20 -11.12
N TYR A 465 -1.12 -2.28 -9.88
CA TYR A 465 -1.78 -2.91 -8.75
C TYR A 465 -1.75 -1.97 -7.54
N VAL A 466 -2.90 -1.75 -6.92
CA VAL A 466 -3.05 -1.01 -5.66
C VAL A 466 -3.87 -1.85 -4.69
N ASN A 467 -3.20 -2.37 -3.66
CA ASN A 467 -3.84 -3.21 -2.65
C ASN A 467 -3.81 -2.47 -1.31
N PHE A 468 -4.99 -2.25 -0.75
CA PHE A 468 -5.12 -1.70 0.60
C PHE A 468 -4.94 -2.84 1.62
N GLY A 469 -3.90 -2.75 2.45
CA GLY A 469 -3.59 -3.72 3.51
C GLY A 469 -4.38 -3.46 4.80
N ASP A 470 -4.24 -4.35 5.79
CA ASP A 470 -5.03 -4.30 7.02
C ASP A 470 -4.85 -2.94 7.74
N PRO A 471 -5.93 -2.17 8.02
CA PRO A 471 -5.82 -0.87 8.67
C PRO A 471 -5.40 -0.99 10.13
N LEU A 472 -4.60 -0.03 10.62
CA LEU A 472 -4.07 -0.01 11.97
C LEU A 472 -4.63 1.21 12.73
N PRO A 473 -5.70 1.05 13.53
CA PRO A 473 -6.27 2.12 14.33
C PRO A 473 -5.32 2.49 15.48
N LEU A 474 -4.80 3.73 15.48
CA LEU A 474 -3.79 4.15 16.45
C LEU A 474 -4.31 4.13 17.89
N THR A 475 -5.55 4.56 18.11
CA THR A 475 -6.16 4.57 19.44
C THR A 475 -6.28 3.16 20.03
N ALA A 476 -6.73 2.19 19.23
CA ALA A 476 -6.84 0.80 19.66
C ALA A 476 -5.46 0.22 19.98
N TYR A 477 -4.49 0.46 19.09
CA TYR A 477 -3.11 0.04 19.28
C TYR A 477 -2.50 0.60 20.57
N LEU A 478 -2.63 1.90 20.82
CA LEU A 478 -2.09 2.55 22.01
C LEU A 478 -2.80 2.11 23.30
N ASN A 479 -4.12 1.89 23.27
CA ASN A 479 -4.84 1.33 24.43
C ASN A 479 -4.27 -0.02 24.86
N GLN A 480 -3.86 -0.85 23.91
CA GLN A 480 -3.34 -2.18 24.17
C GLN A 480 -1.87 -2.16 24.60
N ASN A 481 -1.02 -1.38 23.93
CA ASN A 481 0.43 -1.44 24.11
C ASN A 481 0.99 -0.36 25.06
N VAL A 482 0.24 0.72 25.28
CA VAL A 482 0.63 1.83 26.17
C VAL A 482 -0.61 2.31 26.95
N PRO A 483 -1.16 1.53 27.91
CA PRO A 483 -2.47 1.82 28.52
C PRO A 483 -2.63 3.24 29.09
N GLN A 484 -1.54 3.81 29.61
CA GLN A 484 -1.49 5.17 30.20
C GLN A 484 -1.20 6.28 29.19
N TRP A 485 -1.21 6.02 27.88
CA TRP A 485 -0.85 7.01 26.85
C TRP A 485 -1.67 8.31 26.93
N ARG A 486 -2.92 8.23 27.43
CA ARG A 486 -3.81 9.38 27.61
C ARG A 486 -3.29 10.41 28.61
N GLU A 487 -2.47 10.00 29.58
CA GLU A 487 -1.83 10.91 30.54
C GLU A 487 -0.80 11.82 29.86
N SER A 488 -0.32 11.43 28.68
CA SER A 488 0.59 12.23 27.85
C SER A 488 -0.15 13.18 26.92
N ILE A 489 -1.48 13.31 27.01
CA ILE A 489 -2.25 14.27 26.21
C ILE A 489 -2.02 15.67 26.78
N ASP A 490 -1.50 16.56 25.94
CA ASP A 490 -1.25 17.95 26.27
C ASP A 490 -1.67 18.84 25.08
N PRO A 491 -2.70 19.70 25.25
CA PRO A 491 -3.18 20.57 24.19
C PRO A 491 -2.19 21.67 23.76
N ILE A 492 -1.17 21.96 24.59
CA ILE A 492 -0.28 23.11 24.43
C ILE A 492 1.10 22.66 23.98
N GLU A 493 1.71 21.68 24.67
CA GLU A 493 3.03 21.19 24.34
C GLU A 493 2.98 19.80 23.72
N ALA A 494 3.66 19.64 22.59
CA ALA A 494 3.81 18.30 22.01
C ALA A 494 4.82 17.49 22.82
N GLN A 495 4.27 16.60 23.64
CA GLN A 495 5.00 15.71 24.51
C GLN A 495 5.89 14.75 23.72
N ARG A 496 7.06 14.43 24.29
CA ARG A 496 7.94 13.33 23.85
C ARG A 496 8.11 12.36 25.00
N PRO A 497 7.07 11.60 25.35
CA PRO A 497 7.17 10.65 26.43
C PRO A 497 8.17 9.55 26.07
N SER A 498 8.77 8.92 27.09
CA SER A 498 9.79 7.88 26.92
C SER A 498 9.30 6.69 26.08
N TRP A 499 8.00 6.37 26.17
CA TRP A 499 7.37 5.31 25.39
C TRP A 499 7.22 5.63 23.89
N LEU A 500 7.31 6.90 23.47
CA LEU A 500 6.99 7.31 22.09
C LEU A 500 7.92 6.65 21.07
N THR A 501 9.23 6.72 21.26
CA THR A 501 10.22 6.19 20.32
C THR A 501 10.07 4.68 20.09
N PRO A 502 10.07 3.81 21.13
CA PRO A 502 9.91 2.38 20.92
C PRO A 502 8.55 2.03 20.29
N THR A 503 7.48 2.72 20.70
CA THR A 503 6.14 2.51 20.14
C THR A 503 6.07 2.87 18.66
N VAL A 504 6.71 3.97 18.24
CA VAL A 504 6.77 4.39 16.84
C VAL A 504 7.60 3.40 16.01
N ASN A 505 8.70 2.89 16.55
CA ASN A 505 9.53 1.90 15.86
C ASN A 505 8.75 0.60 15.60
N ASP A 506 8.05 0.11 16.62
CA ASP A 506 7.20 -1.08 16.48
C ASP A 506 6.06 -0.84 15.47
N LEU A 507 5.35 0.28 15.58
CA LEU A 507 4.30 0.65 14.62
C LEU A 507 4.85 0.72 13.18
N ALA A 508 6.03 1.29 12.99
CA ALA A 508 6.68 1.37 11.70
C ALA A 508 6.96 -0.03 11.14
N ALA A 509 7.50 -0.95 11.96
CA ALA A 509 7.73 -2.34 11.56
C ALA A 509 6.41 -3.05 11.18
N LYS A 510 5.35 -2.90 11.98
CA LYS A 510 4.02 -3.47 11.70
C LYS A 510 3.42 -2.92 10.41
N ILE A 511 3.64 -1.65 10.07
CA ILE A 511 3.22 -1.08 8.79
C ILE A 511 3.95 -1.77 7.63
N MET A 512 5.28 -1.94 7.71
CA MET A 512 6.05 -2.60 6.64
C MET A 512 5.58 -4.03 6.40
N VAL A 513 5.33 -4.79 7.48
CA VAL A 513 4.75 -6.13 7.42
C VAL A 513 3.38 -6.11 6.72
N ARG A 514 2.49 -5.19 7.11
CA ARG A 514 1.14 -5.06 6.52
C ARG A 514 1.15 -4.64 5.05
N ILE A 515 2.14 -3.85 4.62
CA ILE A 515 2.37 -3.56 3.19
C ILE A 515 2.70 -4.87 2.45
N ASN A 516 3.62 -5.68 2.98
CA ASN A 516 4.01 -6.95 2.36
C ASN A 516 2.87 -7.99 2.37
N ASN A 517 2.03 -8.00 3.40
CA ASN A 517 0.84 -8.83 3.47
C ASN A 517 -0.24 -8.46 2.44
N ALA A 518 -0.12 -7.27 1.81
CA ALA A 518 -1.00 -6.81 0.74
C ALA A 518 -0.33 -6.91 -0.65
N ALA A 519 0.80 -7.62 -0.79
CA ALA A 519 1.52 -7.70 -2.06
C ALA A 519 0.67 -8.30 -3.20
N ALA A 520 0.95 -7.88 -4.43
CA ALA A 520 0.36 -8.46 -5.63
C ALA A 520 1.44 -9.11 -6.49
N ALA A 521 1.29 -10.41 -6.75
CA ALA A 521 2.07 -11.11 -7.76
C ALA A 521 1.45 -10.94 -9.14
N ASN A 522 2.30 -10.87 -10.17
CA ASN A 522 1.90 -10.75 -11.57
C ASN A 522 2.85 -11.51 -12.50
N ALA A 523 2.54 -11.54 -13.79
CA ALA A 523 3.30 -12.28 -14.80
C ALA A 523 4.78 -11.88 -14.82
N MET A 524 5.09 -10.58 -14.78
CA MET A 524 6.47 -10.09 -14.77
C MET A 524 7.23 -10.54 -13.52
N ASN A 525 6.60 -10.53 -12.35
CA ASN A 525 7.24 -11.01 -11.12
C ASN A 525 7.58 -12.50 -11.22
N LEU A 526 6.65 -13.33 -11.70
CA LEU A 526 6.80 -14.79 -11.71
C LEU A 526 7.78 -15.26 -12.80
N CYS A 527 7.66 -14.74 -14.03
CA CYS A 527 8.60 -15.06 -15.11
C CYS A 527 10.02 -14.59 -14.76
N SER A 528 10.17 -13.39 -14.18
CA SER A 528 11.48 -12.91 -13.72
C SER A 528 12.06 -13.81 -12.64
N THR A 529 11.25 -14.26 -11.68
CA THR A 529 11.67 -15.18 -10.62
C THR A 529 12.20 -16.49 -11.19
N ALA A 530 11.45 -17.13 -12.09
CA ALA A 530 11.83 -18.41 -12.70
C ALA A 530 13.10 -18.29 -13.57
N LEU A 531 13.16 -17.27 -14.44
CA LEU A 531 14.30 -17.10 -15.36
C LEU A 531 15.57 -16.69 -14.62
N LEU A 532 15.49 -15.83 -13.59
CA LEU A 532 16.67 -15.49 -12.76
C LEU A 532 17.16 -16.66 -11.91
N ALA A 533 16.28 -17.60 -11.56
CA ALA A 533 16.65 -18.83 -10.87
C ALA A 533 17.46 -19.78 -11.79
N SER A 534 17.21 -19.77 -13.10
CA SER A 534 17.96 -20.56 -14.08
C SER A 534 19.40 -20.07 -14.25
N ARG A 535 20.37 -20.98 -14.20
CA ARG A 535 21.82 -20.67 -14.32
C ARG A 535 22.15 -19.93 -15.63
N GLN A 536 21.50 -20.30 -16.73
CA GLN A 536 21.72 -19.68 -18.03
C GLN A 536 20.76 -18.51 -18.30
N ARG A 537 19.81 -18.24 -17.39
CA ARG A 537 18.69 -17.31 -17.59
C ARG A 537 17.80 -17.66 -18.78
N SER A 538 17.73 -18.94 -19.09
CA SER A 538 16.90 -19.50 -20.14
C SER A 538 16.21 -20.77 -19.63
N LEU A 539 15.00 -21.01 -20.14
CA LEU A 539 14.19 -22.20 -19.89
C LEU A 539 13.41 -22.53 -21.16
N THR A 540 13.12 -23.81 -21.42
CA THR A 540 12.13 -24.13 -22.45
C THR A 540 10.76 -23.62 -22.01
N ARG A 541 9.85 -23.36 -22.97
CA ARG A 541 8.48 -22.95 -22.66
C ARG A 541 7.83 -23.89 -21.64
N GLU A 542 7.91 -25.20 -21.85
CA GLU A 542 7.37 -26.23 -20.95
C GLU A 542 7.92 -26.13 -19.53
N GLN A 543 9.24 -25.95 -19.38
CA GLN A 543 9.89 -25.81 -18.07
C GLN A 543 9.46 -24.54 -17.35
N LEU A 544 9.28 -23.44 -18.09
CA LEU A 544 8.81 -22.20 -17.52
C LEU A 544 7.35 -22.31 -17.08
N LEU A 545 6.48 -22.92 -17.90
CA LEU A 545 5.09 -23.18 -17.55
C LEU A 545 4.98 -24.07 -16.30
N GLU A 546 5.76 -25.14 -16.23
CA GLU A 546 5.84 -26.00 -15.04
C GLU A 546 6.24 -25.20 -13.79
N GLN A 547 7.23 -24.31 -13.91
CA GLN A 547 7.68 -23.50 -12.79
C GLN A 547 6.66 -22.44 -12.37
N LEU A 548 5.97 -21.81 -13.32
CA LEU A 548 4.89 -20.87 -13.06
C LEU A 548 3.74 -21.56 -12.34
N GLU A 549 3.34 -22.75 -12.79
CA GLU A 549 2.31 -23.55 -12.12
C GLU A 549 2.71 -23.92 -10.69
N CYS A 550 3.97 -24.30 -10.46
CA CYS A 550 4.51 -24.55 -9.11
C CYS A 550 4.33 -23.33 -8.19
N TYR A 551 4.74 -22.13 -8.65
CA TYR A 551 4.58 -20.90 -7.86
C TYR A 551 3.11 -20.54 -7.62
N LEU A 552 2.25 -20.66 -8.64
CA LEU A 552 0.82 -20.37 -8.50
C LEU A 552 0.14 -21.32 -7.52
N GLN A 553 0.41 -22.62 -7.60
CA GLN A 553 -0.15 -23.62 -6.68
C GLN A 553 0.31 -23.37 -5.24
N LEU A 554 1.60 -23.05 -5.01
CA LEU A 554 2.09 -22.66 -3.68
C LEU A 554 1.33 -21.45 -3.13
N MET A 555 1.20 -20.37 -3.91
CA MET A 555 0.55 -19.14 -3.45
C MET A 555 -0.98 -19.26 -3.33
N ARG A 556 -1.64 -20.10 -4.14
CA ARG A 556 -3.10 -20.30 -4.11
C ARG A 556 -3.51 -21.29 -3.01
N ASN A 557 -2.77 -22.37 -2.83
CA ASN A 557 -3.12 -23.44 -1.88
C ASN A 557 -2.59 -23.15 -0.47
N VAL A 558 -1.47 -22.41 -0.36
CA VAL A 558 -0.90 -21.96 0.90
C VAL A 558 -0.70 -20.43 0.86
N PRO A 559 -1.79 -19.64 0.92
CA PRO A 559 -1.69 -18.19 0.83
C PRO A 559 -0.80 -17.60 1.92
N TYR A 560 0.15 -16.74 1.52
CA TYR A 560 1.05 -16.05 2.46
C TYR A 560 0.27 -15.16 3.45
N ALA A 561 -0.69 -14.38 2.97
CA ALA A 561 -1.62 -13.62 3.79
C ALA A 561 -2.93 -13.38 3.03
N GLY A 562 -4.03 -13.11 3.74
CA GLY A 562 -5.37 -12.95 3.15
C GLY A 562 -5.53 -11.75 2.20
N ASP A 563 -4.65 -10.74 2.31
CA ASP A 563 -4.68 -9.53 1.48
C ASP A 563 -3.78 -9.62 0.24
N VAL A 564 -3.06 -10.73 0.03
CA VAL A 564 -2.20 -10.94 -1.13
C VAL A 564 -3.03 -11.18 -2.38
N THR A 565 -2.70 -10.50 -3.48
CA THR A 565 -3.28 -10.80 -4.79
C THR A 565 -2.40 -11.81 -5.52
N VAL A 566 -2.98 -12.96 -5.85
CA VAL A 566 -2.37 -13.98 -6.70
C VAL A 566 -3.11 -13.98 -8.04
N PRO A 567 -2.41 -14.05 -9.19
CA PRO A 567 -3.07 -14.12 -10.50
C PRO A 567 -4.06 -15.27 -10.58
N THR A 568 -5.18 -15.09 -11.28
CA THR A 568 -6.17 -16.14 -11.56
C THR A 568 -5.97 -16.81 -12.92
N GLN A 569 -5.18 -16.17 -13.79
CA GLN A 569 -4.79 -16.66 -15.11
C GLN A 569 -4.00 -17.98 -15.03
N THR A 570 -4.03 -18.73 -16.12
CA THR A 570 -3.20 -19.92 -16.32
C THR A 570 -1.72 -19.57 -16.55
N PRO A 571 -0.77 -20.50 -16.33
CA PRO A 571 0.64 -20.29 -16.65
C PRO A 571 0.88 -19.81 -18.09
N ASP A 572 0.15 -20.37 -19.07
CA ASP A 572 0.27 -19.99 -20.48
C ASP A 572 -0.14 -18.54 -20.72
N GLU A 573 -1.29 -18.11 -20.20
CA GLU A 573 -1.75 -16.73 -20.31
C GLU A 573 -0.77 -15.74 -19.66
N LEU A 574 -0.19 -16.11 -18.51
CA LEU A 574 0.82 -15.29 -17.84
C LEU A 574 2.10 -15.18 -18.66
N LEU A 575 2.58 -16.30 -19.19
CA LEU A 575 3.77 -16.31 -20.02
C LEU A 575 3.57 -15.50 -21.30
N ASP A 576 2.45 -15.69 -22.00
CA ASP A 576 2.16 -14.96 -23.23
C ASP A 576 2.02 -13.46 -22.98
N HIS A 577 1.38 -13.07 -21.88
CA HIS A 577 1.35 -11.67 -21.42
C HIS A 577 2.75 -11.12 -21.15
N ALA A 578 3.59 -11.88 -20.43
CA ALA A 578 4.98 -11.48 -20.14
C ALA A 578 5.85 -11.35 -21.41
N LEU A 579 5.66 -12.22 -22.40
CA LEU A 579 6.35 -12.15 -23.69
C LEU A 579 5.92 -10.90 -24.48
N ASN A 580 4.63 -10.55 -24.45
CA ASN A 580 4.09 -9.34 -25.08
C ASN A 580 4.63 -8.04 -24.48
N MET A 581 5.25 -8.09 -23.29
CA MET A 581 5.93 -6.95 -22.67
C MET A 581 7.33 -6.67 -23.25
N ASN A 582 7.82 -7.52 -24.17
CA ASN A 582 9.11 -7.38 -24.85
C ASN A 582 10.30 -7.24 -23.87
N LYS A 583 10.26 -8.00 -22.77
CA LYS A 583 11.33 -8.09 -21.76
C LYS A 583 12.14 -9.39 -21.83
N PHE A 584 11.64 -10.34 -22.59
CA PHE A 584 12.22 -11.66 -22.79
C PHE A 584 12.36 -11.91 -24.29
N GLU A 585 13.33 -12.75 -24.65
CA GLU A 585 13.56 -13.21 -26.01
C GLU A 585 13.04 -14.63 -26.17
N VAL A 586 12.58 -14.96 -27.38
CA VAL A 586 12.15 -16.32 -27.74
C VAL A 586 13.04 -16.80 -28.87
N GLU A 587 13.80 -17.85 -28.61
CA GLU A 587 14.57 -18.56 -29.62
C GLU A 587 13.83 -19.86 -29.97
N LYS A 588 13.67 -20.14 -31.26
CA LYS A 588 13.01 -21.36 -31.73
C LYS A 588 14.07 -22.33 -32.22
N ASP A 589 14.09 -23.53 -31.65
CA ASP A 589 14.88 -24.63 -32.18
C ASP A 589 13.98 -25.73 -32.81
N ASN A 590 14.58 -26.83 -33.26
CA ASN A 590 13.84 -27.94 -33.88
C ASN A 590 12.98 -28.74 -32.88
N ILE A 591 13.11 -28.49 -31.58
CA ILE A 591 12.45 -29.22 -30.48
C ILE A 591 11.35 -28.37 -29.85
N GLY A 592 11.56 -27.06 -29.68
CA GLY A 592 10.56 -26.13 -29.16
C GLY A 592 11.08 -24.70 -28.91
N ASP A 593 10.28 -23.92 -28.21
CA ASP A 593 10.60 -22.53 -27.87
C ASP A 593 11.46 -22.48 -26.59
N ILE A 594 12.56 -21.73 -26.64
CA ILE A 594 13.40 -21.37 -25.51
C ILE A 594 13.17 -19.91 -25.15
N ILE A 595 12.77 -19.66 -23.90
CA ILE A 595 12.55 -18.33 -23.36
C ILE A 595 13.82 -17.87 -22.66
N ILE A 596 14.34 -16.71 -23.06
CA ILE A 596 15.63 -16.18 -22.62
C ILE A 596 15.41 -14.83 -21.95
N LEU A 597 16.03 -14.62 -20.78
CA LEU A 597 16.17 -13.31 -20.15
C LEU A 597 17.54 -12.71 -20.52
N PRO A 598 17.55 -11.64 -21.35
CA PRO A 598 18.80 -11.04 -21.83
C PRO A 598 19.68 -10.53 -20.69
N ARG A 599 21.01 -10.58 -20.88
CA ARG A 599 21.98 -10.28 -19.81
C ARG A 599 21.85 -8.85 -19.29
N GLU A 600 21.61 -7.91 -20.19
CA GLU A 600 21.41 -6.49 -19.89
C GLU A 600 20.11 -6.23 -19.13
N GLN A 601 19.10 -7.08 -19.30
CA GLN A 601 17.82 -6.98 -18.58
C GLN A 601 17.83 -7.73 -17.24
N ALA A 602 18.73 -8.70 -17.04
CA ALA A 602 18.76 -9.54 -15.84
C ALA A 602 18.80 -8.72 -14.54
N VAL A 603 19.68 -7.70 -14.47
CA VAL A 603 19.75 -6.81 -13.30
C VAL A 603 18.45 -6.04 -13.08
N LEU A 604 17.80 -5.58 -14.15
CA LEU A 604 16.50 -4.89 -14.06
C LEU A 604 15.40 -5.85 -13.59
N MET A 605 15.43 -7.11 -14.02
CA MET A 605 14.43 -8.11 -13.64
C MET A 605 14.54 -8.54 -12.17
N THR A 606 15.69 -8.37 -11.52
CA THR A 606 15.81 -8.59 -10.06
C THR A 606 14.86 -7.67 -9.28
N TYR A 607 14.63 -6.45 -9.77
CA TYR A 607 13.64 -5.53 -9.21
C TYR A 607 12.25 -6.16 -9.17
N TYR A 608 11.82 -6.75 -10.30
CA TYR A 608 10.50 -7.37 -10.40
C TYR A 608 10.38 -8.62 -9.54
N ARG A 609 11.38 -9.51 -9.52
CA ARG A 609 11.46 -10.66 -8.60
C ARG A 609 11.33 -10.22 -7.13
N ASN A 610 12.04 -9.15 -6.76
CA ASN A 610 12.09 -8.67 -5.38
C ASN A 610 10.75 -8.16 -4.83
N ASN A 611 9.78 -7.81 -5.67
CA ASN A 611 8.45 -7.38 -5.20
C ASN A 611 7.64 -8.51 -4.54
N ILE A 612 7.97 -9.78 -4.86
CA ILE A 612 7.27 -10.97 -4.35
C ILE A 612 8.20 -11.95 -3.63
N HIS A 613 9.47 -11.58 -3.43
CA HIS A 613 10.48 -12.50 -2.90
C HIS A 613 10.09 -13.04 -1.51
N HIS A 614 9.49 -12.20 -0.66
CA HIS A 614 8.99 -12.58 0.66
C HIS A 614 7.87 -13.63 0.61
N LEU A 615 7.10 -13.70 -0.48
CA LEU A 615 6.02 -14.69 -0.66
C LEU A 615 6.57 -16.10 -0.90
N LEU A 616 7.78 -16.21 -1.47
CA LEU A 616 8.37 -17.49 -1.88
C LEU A 616 9.63 -17.88 -1.08
N VAL A 617 10.08 -17.05 -0.13
CA VAL A 617 11.37 -17.26 0.55
C VAL A 617 11.39 -18.52 1.43
N LEU A 618 10.30 -18.82 2.15
CA LEU A 618 10.19 -20.03 2.98
C LEU A 618 10.15 -21.33 2.15
N PRO A 619 9.31 -21.47 1.11
CA PRO A 619 9.37 -22.66 0.26
C PRO A 619 10.71 -22.76 -0.48
N SER A 620 11.36 -21.63 -0.83
CA SER A 620 12.73 -21.63 -1.37
C SER A 620 13.76 -22.16 -0.35
N LEU A 621 13.62 -21.81 0.92
CA LEU A 621 14.51 -22.30 1.98
C LEU A 621 14.32 -23.80 2.24
N ILE A 622 13.07 -24.28 2.30
CA ILE A 622 12.77 -25.72 2.38
C ILE A 622 13.42 -26.45 1.20
N ALA A 623 13.22 -25.94 -0.02
CA ALA A 623 13.78 -26.53 -1.23
C ALA A 623 15.31 -26.60 -1.19
N THR A 624 15.99 -25.54 -0.73
CA THR A 624 17.46 -25.52 -0.59
C THR A 624 17.94 -26.57 0.40
N ILE A 625 17.33 -26.66 1.59
CA ILE A 625 17.74 -27.64 2.63
C ILE A 625 17.56 -29.07 2.12
N VAL A 626 16.41 -29.40 1.53
CA VAL A 626 16.16 -30.75 0.98
C VAL A 626 17.09 -31.07 -0.19
N MET A 627 17.36 -30.11 -1.08
CA MET A 627 18.29 -30.30 -2.21
C MET A 627 19.72 -30.62 -1.77
N HIS A 628 20.22 -29.91 -0.75
CA HIS A 628 21.59 -30.07 -0.27
C HIS A 628 21.77 -31.33 0.59
N HIS A 629 20.86 -31.60 1.52
CA HIS A 629 20.95 -32.80 2.37
C HIS A 629 20.46 -34.08 1.69
N ARG A 630 19.66 -33.98 0.61
CA ARG A 630 18.94 -35.06 -0.09
C ARG A 630 17.90 -35.80 0.74
N ARG A 631 18.12 -35.93 2.04
CA ARG A 631 17.24 -36.50 3.06
C ARG A 631 17.40 -35.70 4.35
N VAL A 632 16.31 -35.20 4.91
CA VAL A 632 16.32 -34.40 6.14
C VAL A 632 15.08 -34.70 6.97
N SER A 633 15.24 -34.82 8.28
CA SER A 633 14.10 -35.01 9.18
C SER A 633 13.31 -33.70 9.32
N ARG A 634 12.01 -33.80 9.62
CA ARG A 634 11.17 -32.61 9.86
C ARG A 634 11.70 -31.74 11.00
N ALA A 635 12.26 -32.37 12.04
CA ALA A 635 12.86 -31.68 13.19
C ALA A 635 14.11 -30.88 12.79
N GLU A 636 15.00 -31.48 12.00
CA GLU A 636 16.22 -30.79 11.55
C GLU A 636 15.90 -29.67 10.56
N LEU A 637 14.93 -29.87 9.66
CA LEU A 637 14.44 -28.81 8.78
C LEU A 637 13.93 -27.61 9.59
N LEU A 638 13.10 -27.84 10.60
CA LEU A 638 12.59 -26.80 11.48
C LEU A 638 13.71 -26.09 12.24
N ARG A 639 14.71 -26.83 12.75
CA ARG A 639 15.87 -26.27 13.46
C ARG A 639 16.66 -25.33 12.57
N GLN A 640 17.04 -25.76 11.37
CA GLN A 640 17.81 -24.93 10.43
C GLN A 640 17.03 -23.69 9.99
N ILE A 641 15.75 -23.86 9.65
CA ILE A 641 14.89 -22.71 9.31
C ILE A 641 14.77 -21.76 10.51
N GLY A 642 14.61 -22.27 11.73
CA GLY A 642 14.52 -21.47 12.95
C GLY A 642 15.77 -20.65 13.26
N LEU A 643 16.97 -21.11 12.86
CA LEU A 643 18.22 -20.36 12.97
C LEU A 643 18.32 -19.24 11.92
N ILE A 644 17.83 -19.49 10.70
CA ILE A 644 17.91 -18.54 9.58
C ILE A 644 16.79 -17.49 9.63
N TYR A 645 15.62 -17.88 10.14
CA TYR A 645 14.38 -17.11 10.04
C TYR A 645 14.44 -15.69 10.62
N PRO A 646 15.06 -15.41 11.78
CA PRO A 646 15.12 -14.05 12.31
C PRO A 646 15.75 -13.05 11.35
N MET A 647 16.84 -13.44 10.68
CA MET A 647 17.52 -12.62 9.67
C MET A 647 16.64 -12.38 8.45
N LEU A 648 15.96 -13.43 7.96
CA LEU A 648 14.99 -13.31 6.86
C LEU A 648 13.81 -12.41 7.24
N LYS A 649 13.29 -12.56 8.45
CA LYS A 649 12.17 -11.78 8.97
C LYS A 649 12.49 -10.30 9.01
N ALA A 650 13.66 -9.94 9.56
CA ALA A 650 14.12 -8.56 9.62
C ALA A 650 14.37 -7.99 8.21
N GLU A 651 15.06 -8.73 7.34
CA GLU A 651 15.41 -8.27 5.99
C GLU A 651 14.20 -8.10 5.06
N LEU A 652 13.20 -8.96 5.18
CA LEU A 652 12.06 -9.03 4.26
C LEU A 652 10.72 -8.64 4.89
N PHE A 653 10.71 -8.15 6.13
CA PHE A 653 9.51 -7.80 6.89
C PHE A 653 8.48 -8.95 6.88
N LEU A 654 8.90 -10.16 7.24
CA LEU A 654 8.01 -11.33 7.30
C LEU A 654 7.05 -11.22 8.49
N HIS A 655 5.82 -11.72 8.31
CA HIS A 655 4.75 -11.47 9.28
C HIS A 655 4.68 -12.45 10.45
N ASN A 656 5.19 -13.68 10.30
CA ASN A 656 5.09 -14.70 11.35
C ASN A 656 6.19 -14.52 12.39
N ASP A 657 5.92 -14.85 13.64
CA ASP A 657 6.93 -14.99 14.69
C ASP A 657 7.65 -16.34 14.58
N LYS A 658 8.82 -16.47 15.22
CA LYS A 658 9.65 -17.67 15.14
C LYS A 658 8.92 -18.89 15.71
N GLU A 659 8.12 -18.67 16.76
CA GLU A 659 7.34 -19.67 17.46
C GLU A 659 6.22 -20.25 16.57
N GLN A 660 5.78 -19.49 15.56
CA GLN A 660 4.73 -19.90 14.62
C GLN A 660 5.28 -20.71 13.43
N LEU A 661 6.60 -20.85 13.30
CA LEU A 661 7.22 -21.58 12.18
C LEU A 661 6.65 -23.00 11.97
N PRO A 662 6.41 -23.83 13.01
CA PRO A 662 5.83 -25.16 12.79
C PRO A 662 4.47 -25.12 12.08
N GLU A 663 3.63 -24.14 12.41
CA GLU A 663 2.29 -23.98 11.83
C GLU A 663 2.34 -23.49 10.39
N VAL A 664 3.34 -22.67 10.04
CA VAL A 664 3.56 -22.14 8.70
C VAL A 664 4.23 -23.16 7.78
N LEU A 665 5.23 -23.89 8.30
CA LEU A 665 6.02 -24.82 7.49
C LEU A 665 5.25 -26.10 7.15
N ARG A 666 4.39 -26.59 8.05
CA ARG A 666 3.59 -27.80 7.81
C ARG A 666 2.78 -27.74 6.49
N PRO A 667 1.89 -26.75 6.26
CA PRO A 667 1.11 -26.70 5.01
C PRO A 667 2.01 -26.45 3.78
N LEU A 668 3.11 -25.71 3.91
CA LEU A 668 4.07 -25.55 2.81
C LEU A 668 4.71 -26.88 2.41
N ILE A 669 5.16 -27.67 3.39
CA ILE A 669 5.75 -29.00 3.16
C ILE A 669 4.70 -29.93 2.54
N GLU A 670 3.47 -29.95 3.05
CA GLU A 670 2.37 -30.75 2.50
C GLU A 670 2.06 -30.38 1.06
N GLU A 671 2.04 -29.09 0.73
CA GLU A 671 1.84 -28.63 -0.65
C GLU A 671 3.02 -29.01 -1.56
N MET A 672 4.26 -28.90 -1.08
CA MET A 672 5.44 -29.38 -1.83
C MET A 672 5.43 -30.89 -2.05
N ILE A 673 4.90 -31.68 -1.11
CA ILE A 673 4.68 -33.13 -1.26
C ILE A 673 3.57 -33.40 -2.27
N ARG A 674 2.44 -32.67 -2.20
CA ARG A 674 1.30 -32.79 -3.13
C ARG A 674 1.74 -32.51 -4.57
N GLN A 675 2.57 -31.50 -4.76
CA GLN A 675 3.19 -31.17 -6.06
C GLN A 675 4.29 -32.15 -6.47
N GLN A 676 4.66 -33.11 -5.60
CA GLN A 676 5.75 -34.07 -5.79
C GLN A 676 7.13 -33.43 -5.93
N LEU A 677 7.34 -32.22 -5.40
CA LEU A 677 8.66 -31.57 -5.36
C LEU A 677 9.59 -32.31 -4.39
N ILE A 678 9.02 -32.77 -3.28
CA ILE A 678 9.68 -33.58 -2.25
C ILE A 678 8.80 -34.79 -1.92
N CYS A 679 9.40 -35.85 -1.40
CA CYS A 679 8.74 -37.09 -1.01
C CYS A 679 8.73 -37.23 0.52
N ASP A 680 7.62 -37.68 1.06
CA ASP A 680 7.52 -38.08 2.47
C ASP A 680 7.89 -39.56 2.64
N LYS A 681 8.81 -39.85 3.54
CA LYS A 681 9.21 -41.21 3.96
C LYS A 681 9.06 -41.39 5.47
N GLY A 682 8.00 -40.82 6.06
CA GLY A 682 7.68 -40.90 7.48
C GLY A 682 8.25 -39.69 8.23
N GLU A 683 9.35 -39.88 8.96
CA GLU A 683 10.00 -38.76 9.67
C GLU A 683 10.88 -37.90 8.75
N ASP A 684 11.26 -38.44 7.59
CA ASP A 684 12.18 -37.83 6.65
C ASP A 684 11.50 -37.29 5.39
N LEU A 685 11.96 -36.12 4.98
CA LEU A 685 11.68 -35.50 3.70
C LEU A 685 12.85 -35.78 2.76
N VAL A 686 12.54 -36.28 1.56
CA VAL A 686 13.53 -36.71 0.56
C VAL A 686 13.29 -35.97 -0.73
N LEU A 687 14.36 -35.64 -1.47
CA LEU A 687 14.21 -35.07 -2.81
C LEU A 687 13.51 -36.06 -3.75
N ASN A 688 12.63 -35.56 -4.62
CA ASN A 688 12.08 -36.32 -5.74
C ASN A 688 12.92 -36.11 -7.02
N PRO A 689 13.70 -37.10 -7.51
CA PRO A 689 14.50 -36.93 -8.72
C PRO A 689 13.67 -36.56 -9.96
N ALA A 690 12.41 -37.02 -10.06
CA ALA A 690 11.55 -36.75 -11.20
C ALA A 690 11.13 -35.27 -11.30
N ARG A 691 11.14 -34.52 -10.18
CA ARG A 691 10.79 -33.10 -10.11
C ARG A 691 11.94 -32.24 -9.59
N ILE A 692 13.19 -32.69 -9.80
CA ILE A 692 14.38 -32.00 -9.31
C ILE A 692 14.54 -30.59 -9.89
N ARG A 693 14.14 -30.37 -11.15
CA ARG A 693 14.30 -29.07 -11.82
C ARG A 693 13.41 -27.99 -11.18
N PRO A 694 12.09 -28.20 -11.00
CA PRO A 694 11.29 -27.23 -10.26
C PRO A 694 11.77 -26.97 -8.83
N LEU A 695 12.20 -28.02 -8.12
CA LEU A 695 12.78 -27.90 -6.79
C LEU A 695 14.06 -27.05 -6.80
N GLN A 696 14.94 -27.25 -7.78
CA GLN A 696 16.18 -26.49 -7.95
C GLN A 696 15.92 -25.01 -8.28
N LEU A 697 14.95 -24.72 -9.15
CA LEU A 697 14.57 -23.34 -9.46
C LEU A 697 13.95 -22.62 -8.26
N LEU A 698 13.16 -23.34 -7.45
CA LEU A 698 12.63 -22.82 -6.19
C LEU A 698 13.76 -22.56 -5.17
N ALA A 699 14.68 -23.51 -4.98
CA ALA A 699 15.84 -23.38 -4.08
C ALA A 699 16.72 -22.16 -4.43
N ALA A 700 16.92 -21.90 -5.72
CA ALA A 700 17.72 -20.76 -6.19
C ALA A 700 17.16 -19.39 -5.72
N GLY A 701 15.88 -19.32 -5.33
CA GLY A 701 15.24 -18.09 -4.84
C GLY A 701 15.89 -17.48 -3.60
N VAL A 702 16.46 -18.29 -2.70
CA VAL A 702 17.07 -17.81 -1.43
C VAL A 702 18.61 -17.82 -1.45
N ARG A 703 19.22 -18.38 -2.49
CA ARG A 703 20.67 -18.62 -2.62
C ARG A 703 21.53 -17.38 -2.29
N GLU A 704 21.21 -16.24 -2.90
CA GLU A 704 21.97 -14.99 -2.71
C GLU A 704 21.89 -14.50 -1.26
N THR A 705 20.77 -14.74 -0.58
CA THR A 705 20.57 -14.37 0.82
C THR A 705 21.39 -15.26 1.75
N LEU A 706 21.36 -16.58 1.55
CA LEU A 706 22.18 -17.51 2.35
C LEU A 706 23.68 -17.24 2.19
N GLN A 707 24.13 -16.93 0.97
CA GLN A 707 25.52 -16.56 0.71
C GLN A 707 25.92 -15.28 1.48
N ARG A 708 25.06 -14.26 1.55
CA ARG A 708 25.33 -13.06 2.38
C ARG A 708 25.47 -13.41 3.85
N TYR A 709 24.59 -14.26 4.37
CA TYR A 709 24.63 -14.68 5.77
C TYR A 709 25.91 -15.47 6.06
N ALA A 710 26.30 -16.38 5.15
CA ALA A 710 27.53 -17.16 5.27
C ALA A 710 28.78 -16.26 5.31
N ILE A 711 28.84 -15.23 4.45
CA ILE A 711 29.95 -14.24 4.45
C ILE A 711 30.06 -13.56 5.82
N THR A 712 28.95 -13.01 6.32
CA THR A 712 28.96 -12.25 7.57
C THR A 712 29.28 -13.15 8.76
N MET A 713 28.71 -14.36 8.83
CA MET A 713 29.01 -15.33 9.89
C MET A 713 30.47 -15.83 9.84
N SER A 714 31.04 -16.01 8.65
CA SER A 714 32.45 -16.39 8.47
C SER A 714 33.39 -15.33 9.03
N ILE A 715 33.20 -14.06 8.63
CA ILE A 715 34.02 -12.94 9.08
C ILE A 715 33.87 -12.75 10.59
N LEU A 716 32.64 -12.81 11.10
CA LEU A 716 32.35 -12.64 12.53
C LEU A 716 32.96 -13.77 13.37
N SER A 717 32.97 -15.01 12.86
CA SER A 717 33.60 -16.15 13.53
C SER A 717 35.12 -16.11 13.49
N ALA A 718 35.70 -15.56 12.42
CA ALA A 718 37.15 -15.39 12.26
C ALA A 718 37.70 -14.23 13.10
N ASN A 719 36.91 -13.17 13.28
CA ASN A 719 37.28 -12.00 14.06
C ASN A 719 36.15 -11.60 15.05
N PRO A 720 36.05 -12.28 16.21
CA PRO A 720 34.95 -12.05 17.15
C PRO A 720 34.82 -10.61 17.69
N SER A 721 35.92 -9.86 17.79
CA SER A 721 35.93 -8.48 18.31
C SER A 721 35.75 -7.41 17.23
N ILE A 722 35.37 -7.81 16.01
CA ILE A 722 35.14 -6.88 14.91
C ILE A 722 33.98 -5.93 15.24
N ASN A 723 34.25 -4.62 15.16
CA ASN A 723 33.19 -3.64 15.37
C ASN A 723 32.17 -3.68 14.21
N ARG A 724 30.93 -3.28 14.50
CA ARG A 724 29.81 -3.24 13.55
C ARG A 724 30.16 -2.60 12.20
N GLY A 725 30.80 -1.42 12.21
CA GLY A 725 31.10 -0.69 10.98
C GLY A 725 32.13 -1.40 10.09
N ALA A 726 33.11 -2.06 10.70
CA ALA A 726 34.09 -2.89 10.00
C ALA A 726 33.44 -4.15 9.43
N LEU A 727 32.62 -4.87 10.22
CA LEU A 727 31.89 -6.07 9.78
C LEU A 727 31.00 -5.79 8.56
N GLU A 728 30.22 -4.71 8.59
CA GLU A 728 29.39 -4.29 7.47
C GLU A 728 30.24 -3.99 6.22
N LYS A 729 31.38 -3.30 6.40
CA LYS A 729 32.27 -2.92 5.30
C LYS A 729 32.94 -4.15 4.67
N GLU A 730 33.51 -5.03 5.47
CA GLU A 730 34.24 -6.22 5.02
C GLU A 730 33.29 -7.24 4.37
N SER A 731 32.14 -7.50 4.98
CA SER A 731 31.10 -8.38 4.40
C SER A 731 30.68 -7.89 3.01
N ARG A 732 30.49 -6.57 2.85
CA ARG A 732 30.12 -5.97 1.57
C ARG A 732 31.22 -6.08 0.52
N ILE A 733 32.48 -5.87 0.90
CA ILE A 733 33.63 -6.04 -0.01
C ILE A 733 33.70 -7.49 -0.49
N MET A 734 33.50 -8.45 0.41
CA MET A 734 33.51 -9.86 0.08
C MET A 734 32.35 -10.26 -0.84
N ALA A 735 31.14 -9.76 -0.57
CA ALA A 735 30.00 -9.95 -1.46
C ALA A 735 30.23 -9.33 -2.85
N GLN A 736 30.85 -8.15 -2.94
CA GLN A 736 31.21 -7.55 -4.22
C GLN A 736 32.20 -8.42 -5.00
N ARG A 737 33.20 -8.99 -4.32
CA ARG A 737 34.17 -9.93 -4.93
C ARG A 737 33.49 -11.20 -5.43
N LEU A 738 32.62 -11.81 -4.62
CA LEU A 738 31.83 -12.98 -5.02
C LEU A 738 30.92 -12.70 -6.22
N SER A 739 30.31 -11.51 -6.27
CA SER A 739 29.47 -11.11 -7.40
C SER A 739 30.25 -11.08 -8.72
N VAL A 740 31.49 -10.58 -8.70
CA VAL A 740 32.36 -10.57 -9.89
C VAL A 740 32.83 -11.99 -10.25
N LEU A 741 33.31 -12.77 -9.29
CA LEU A 741 33.89 -14.11 -9.54
C LEU A 741 32.86 -15.14 -9.99
N HIS A 742 31.63 -15.05 -9.47
CA HIS A 742 30.57 -16.05 -9.72
C HIS A 742 29.41 -15.51 -10.56
N GLY A 743 29.55 -14.29 -11.12
CA GLY A 743 28.58 -13.70 -12.03
C GLY A 743 27.21 -13.42 -11.40
N ILE A 744 27.17 -13.08 -10.11
CA ILE A 744 25.92 -12.77 -9.39
C ILE A 744 25.42 -11.39 -9.83
N ASN A 745 24.26 -11.36 -10.49
CA ASN A 745 23.68 -10.15 -11.10
C ASN A 745 22.56 -9.54 -10.23
N ALA A 746 22.78 -9.47 -8.91
CA ALA A 746 21.81 -9.04 -7.91
C ALA A 746 22.32 -7.82 -7.14
N PRO A 747 21.77 -6.60 -7.36
CA PRO A 747 22.27 -5.39 -6.71
C PRO A 747 22.17 -5.42 -5.18
N GLU A 748 21.13 -6.04 -4.63
CA GLU A 748 20.96 -6.22 -3.19
C GLU A 748 22.03 -7.12 -2.55
N PHE A 749 22.78 -7.90 -3.34
CA PHE A 749 23.82 -8.80 -2.82
C PHE A 749 24.94 -8.06 -2.09
N PHE A 750 25.19 -6.80 -2.45
CA PHE A 750 26.19 -5.93 -1.83
C PHE A 750 25.59 -4.60 -1.33
N ASP A 751 24.28 -4.56 -1.10
CA ASP A 751 23.60 -3.37 -0.60
C ASP A 751 23.95 -3.10 0.87
N LYS A 752 24.28 -1.85 1.18
CA LYS A 752 24.72 -1.45 2.52
C LYS A 752 23.62 -1.64 3.57
N ALA A 753 22.37 -1.30 3.25
CA ALA A 753 21.28 -1.36 4.21
C ALA A 753 20.98 -2.81 4.61
N VAL A 754 21.04 -3.74 3.66
CA VAL A 754 20.86 -5.19 3.92
C VAL A 754 21.87 -5.70 4.95
N PHE A 755 23.16 -5.35 4.81
CA PHE A 755 24.18 -5.71 5.82
C PHE A 755 23.97 -4.99 7.15
N SER A 756 23.58 -3.71 7.14
CA SER A 756 23.31 -2.98 8.39
C SER A 756 22.13 -3.58 9.17
N THR A 757 21.10 -4.09 8.49
CA THR A 757 19.97 -4.82 9.11
C THR A 757 20.45 -6.17 9.63
N LEU A 758 21.18 -6.95 8.83
CA LEU A 758 21.73 -8.25 9.24
C LEU A 758 22.55 -8.14 10.54
N VAL A 759 23.51 -7.21 10.60
CA VAL A 759 24.36 -7.04 11.79
C VAL A 759 23.56 -6.58 13.01
N ALA A 760 22.50 -5.78 12.82
CA ALA A 760 21.61 -5.41 13.90
C ALA A 760 20.84 -6.63 14.44
N THR A 761 20.28 -7.45 13.55
CA THR A 761 19.57 -8.69 13.92
C THR A 761 20.47 -9.69 14.61
N LEU A 762 21.73 -9.84 14.18
CA LEU A 762 22.69 -10.73 14.85
C LEU A 762 22.92 -10.34 16.32
N ARG A 763 22.90 -9.05 16.63
CA ARG A 763 22.98 -8.56 18.01
C ARG A 763 21.70 -8.86 18.79
N GLU A 764 20.54 -8.62 18.19
CA GLU A 764 19.23 -8.88 18.82
C GLU A 764 19.03 -10.37 19.14
N GLU A 765 19.53 -11.26 18.27
CA GLU A 765 19.48 -12.72 18.45
C GLU A 765 20.62 -13.27 19.34
N GLY A 766 21.47 -12.41 19.92
CA GLY A 766 22.50 -12.82 20.87
C GLY A 766 23.75 -13.48 20.26
N TYR A 767 23.98 -13.35 18.95
CA TYR A 767 25.24 -13.76 18.32
C TYR A 767 26.39 -12.79 18.64
N ILE A 768 26.05 -11.56 19.04
CA ILE A 768 26.99 -10.53 19.49
C ILE A 768 26.59 -10.17 20.92
N ASN A 769 27.52 -10.29 21.87
CA ASN A 769 27.30 -10.03 23.29
C ASN A 769 27.21 -8.53 23.61
N ASP A 770 26.92 -8.19 24.87
CA ASP A 770 26.75 -6.80 25.33
C ASP A 770 28.01 -5.94 25.21
N VAL A 771 29.20 -6.56 25.25
CA VAL A 771 30.50 -5.89 25.07
C VAL A 771 30.81 -5.67 23.59
N GLY A 772 30.04 -6.29 22.69
CA GLY A 772 30.17 -6.15 21.24
C GLY A 772 30.96 -7.26 20.56
N ASP A 773 31.37 -8.30 21.29
CA ASP A 773 32.10 -9.45 20.76
C ASP A 773 31.16 -10.58 20.33
N ALA A 774 31.54 -11.32 19.30
CA ALA A 774 30.80 -12.48 18.84
C ALA A 774 30.86 -13.65 19.83
N VAL A 775 29.74 -14.33 20.02
CA VAL A 775 29.70 -15.64 20.68
C VAL A 775 30.14 -16.69 19.67
N ARG A 776 31.45 -16.94 19.62
CA ARG A 776 32.10 -17.73 18.56
C ARG A 776 31.46 -19.10 18.34
N GLU A 777 31.03 -19.79 19.39
CA GLU A 777 30.38 -21.09 19.28
C GLU A 777 29.08 -21.00 18.45
N HIS A 778 28.23 -20.01 18.75
CA HIS A 778 26.97 -19.80 18.04
C HIS A 778 27.19 -19.37 16.59
N THR A 779 28.16 -18.48 16.34
CA THR A 779 28.43 -18.00 14.98
C THR A 779 29.05 -19.09 14.11
N LEU A 780 29.91 -19.94 14.69
CA LEU A 780 30.52 -21.06 13.97
C LEU A 780 29.50 -22.17 13.66
N GLU A 781 28.58 -22.47 14.58
CA GLU A 781 27.48 -23.41 14.33
C GLU A 781 26.65 -22.98 13.12
N VAL A 782 26.19 -21.72 13.11
CA VAL A 782 25.37 -21.19 12.01
C VAL A 782 26.18 -21.08 10.72
N TYR A 783 27.46 -20.68 10.79
CA TYR A 783 28.34 -20.68 9.62
C TYR A 783 28.48 -22.08 9.03
N SER A 784 28.74 -23.11 9.85
CA SER A 784 28.89 -24.49 9.40
C SER A 784 27.64 -24.95 8.66
N MET A 785 26.46 -24.72 9.26
CA MET A 785 25.18 -25.05 8.65
C MET A 785 24.96 -24.30 7.33
N LEU A 786 25.20 -22.98 7.28
CA LEU A 786 25.08 -22.19 6.05
C LEU A 786 26.08 -22.65 4.97
N SER A 787 27.27 -23.11 5.38
CA SER A 787 28.30 -23.61 4.46
C SER A 787 27.88 -24.88 3.73
N ASP A 788 27.02 -25.70 4.35
CA ASP A 788 26.45 -26.91 3.75
C ASP A 788 25.33 -26.59 2.75
N LEU A 789 24.73 -25.40 2.86
CA LEU A 789 23.64 -24.90 2.01
C LEU A 789 24.12 -24.04 0.83
N ILE A 790 25.43 -23.89 0.63
CA ILE A 790 26.03 -23.16 -0.50
C ILE A 790 26.90 -24.10 -1.36
N THR A 791 27.28 -23.67 -2.56
CA THR A 791 28.11 -24.52 -3.44
C THR A 791 29.57 -24.53 -2.97
N PRO A 792 30.32 -25.62 -3.21
CA PRO A 792 31.73 -25.72 -2.80
C PRO A 792 32.61 -24.58 -3.32
N GLU A 793 32.38 -24.09 -4.55
CA GLU A 793 33.17 -23.01 -5.13
C GLU A 793 32.96 -21.68 -4.40
N ILE A 794 31.74 -21.42 -3.95
CA ILE A 794 31.41 -20.23 -3.16
C ILE A 794 32.03 -20.35 -1.77
N LYS A 795 31.89 -21.54 -1.13
CA LYS A 795 32.48 -21.83 0.18
C LYS A 795 33.98 -21.60 0.20
N LEU A 796 34.72 -22.19 -0.75
CA LEU A 796 36.16 -22.00 -0.89
C LEU A 796 36.54 -20.53 -1.07
N THR A 797 35.74 -19.78 -1.83
CA THR A 797 35.98 -18.33 -1.99
C THR A 797 35.83 -17.61 -0.65
N ILE A 798 34.76 -17.88 0.12
CA ILE A 798 34.51 -17.32 1.46
C ILE A 798 35.67 -17.63 2.43
N GLU A 799 36.12 -18.88 2.44
CA GLU A 799 37.16 -19.36 3.36
C GLU A 799 38.55 -18.81 3.01
N SER A 800 38.88 -18.68 1.72
CA SER A 800 40.19 -18.19 1.25
C SER A 800 40.52 -16.75 1.70
N VAL A 801 39.52 -15.98 2.13
CA VAL A 801 39.66 -14.59 2.57
C VAL A 801 39.55 -14.47 4.09
N SER A 802 38.95 -15.44 4.77
CA SER A 802 38.74 -15.44 6.22
C SER A 802 39.94 -15.99 6.99
N MET A 803 40.92 -16.61 6.32
CA MET A 803 42.16 -17.06 6.94
C MET A 803 43.17 -15.90 7.05
N PRO A 804 43.77 -15.65 8.23
CA PRO A 804 44.92 -14.76 8.31
C PRO A 804 46.03 -15.31 7.41
N ALA A 805 46.68 -14.44 6.64
CA ALA A 805 47.87 -14.83 5.88
C ALA A 805 48.86 -15.51 6.84
N GLU A 806 49.19 -16.78 6.58
CA GLU A 806 50.24 -17.48 7.29
C GLU A 806 51.50 -16.61 7.26
N THR A 807 52.08 -16.42 8.44
CA THR A 807 53.38 -15.79 8.66
C THR A 807 54.38 -16.35 7.66
N SER A 808 54.76 -15.54 6.67
CA SER A 808 55.89 -15.84 5.82
C SER A 808 57.12 -15.98 6.69
N VAL A 809 57.53 -17.22 6.95
CA VAL A 809 58.82 -17.55 7.56
C VAL A 809 59.90 -16.90 6.69
N GLN A 810 60.57 -15.88 7.23
CA GLN A 810 61.79 -15.36 6.62
C GLN A 810 62.83 -16.48 6.58
N PRO A 811 63.53 -16.70 5.46
CA PRO A 811 64.66 -17.62 5.45
C PRO A 811 65.79 -16.99 6.28
N GLU A 812 66.28 -17.73 7.27
CA GLU A 812 67.53 -17.41 7.97
C GLU A 812 68.67 -17.33 6.95
N THR A 813 69.19 -16.12 6.74
CA THR A 813 70.46 -15.91 6.06
C THR A 813 71.59 -16.37 6.97
N ALA A 814 72.16 -17.54 6.66
CA ALA A 814 73.44 -17.98 7.20
C ALA A 814 74.54 -16.99 6.78
N ALA A 815 75.11 -16.27 7.74
CA ALA A 815 76.34 -15.54 7.57
C ALA A 815 77.51 -16.53 7.70
N THR A 816 78.09 -16.91 6.56
CA THR A 816 79.45 -17.46 6.51
C THR A 816 80.43 -16.29 6.40
N GLU A 817 81.21 -16.11 7.46
CA GLU A 817 82.51 -15.45 7.42
C GLU A 817 83.43 -16.23 6.47
N GLU A 818 84.06 -15.57 5.49
CA GLU A 818 85.52 -15.73 5.28
C GLU A 818 86.13 -14.65 4.37
N LYS A 819 87.34 -14.27 4.79
CA LYS A 819 88.24 -13.20 4.36
C LYS A 819 88.84 -13.31 2.94
N ALA A 820 89.30 -12.14 2.47
CA ALA A 820 90.43 -11.88 1.54
C ALA A 820 90.20 -12.34 0.08
N GLU A 821 90.54 -11.61 -0.99
CA GLU A 821 91.51 -10.54 -1.27
C GLU A 821 90.91 -9.49 -2.22
#